data_AF-A0A960HQE0-F1
#
_entry.id   AF-A0A960HQE0-F1
#
_cell.length_a   1.000
_cell.length_b   1.000
_cell.length_c   1.000
_cell.angle_alpha   90.00
_cell.angle_beta   90.00
_cell.angle_gamma   90.00
#
_symmetry.space_group_name_H-M   'P 1'
#
loop_
_entity.id
_entity.type
_entity.pdbx_description
1 polymer ?
#
loop_
_entity_poly.entity_id
_entity_poly.type
_entity_poly.pdbx_seq_one_letter_code
_entity_poly.pdbx_strand_id
1 'polypeptide(L)'
;MEGAPAAAAPTTLTLGAIASSGAAIMHATAAGMHADHAALSRVFLVLAVAQAAVAVVAFLRRDRVACISLFVVNAGAAAGWLITRFVGIDQIDGLQVAESPTPADTIAAALAMVAVATAVTCALGRSTTVPSTGIAMSAIIVGVALVPGLADTTSHDHDDHTDTEHATDHDDGHDHDDGAETNTADGAATADDHDEDHDDGHDHDAESSSVTTSDDASDDDHADHGDHAETTAAAVDPATVWPRPWDPTGPIDFAGVPGVTDEQLARAEQLVVDTLRDLPAFADVDSVGALGYRSIGDASTGFEHYINTALITDDKFLDPTAPESLVYRVDGADRTLVSAMFIAAQTPIDDPTLTDFAGPLMQWHVHDNLCWGLDDAGNPVVRSVLEQPGDACPAGTVNAGGDNPMVHVWIAPHECGPFAALEGHGAGQASVSDGARMDQCDHGAHGDHDDHGDTAAAATKPYDPELPIDLGGVEGVTLQQQAFAENLVAATLRDLPQWADPAVAEAAGFRSIGDAGTGHEHYIQWDWIDDDVWLDPDRPESLVFQPTADGGKQLVSAMFMLPSDVDLDDVPDWGGELMQWHIHGDLCFTDDPEAPQVAGVKPLGSSCRAPLVDGPVAPMIHVWIVPHECGPFAALDGIAGGQVPDGETVLCDHAHGSH
;
A
#
# COMPACT_ATOMS: atom_id res chain seq x y z
N MET A 1 67.71 -25.50 -9.84
CA MET A 1 66.48 -25.34 -9.05
C MET A 1 66.74 -24.21 -8.07
N GLU A 2 66.53 -22.97 -8.52
CA GLU A 2 66.48 -21.81 -7.62
C GLU A 2 65.23 -21.97 -6.75
N GLY A 3 65.42 -21.94 -5.43
CA GLY A 3 64.34 -22.10 -4.47
C GLY A 3 63.35 -20.95 -4.57
N ALA A 4 62.06 -21.29 -4.53
CA ALA A 4 61.00 -20.30 -4.46
C ALA A 4 61.25 -19.35 -3.27
N PRO A 5 61.16 -18.02 -3.45
CA PRO A 5 61.37 -17.07 -2.37
C PRO A 5 60.35 -17.35 -1.26
N ALA A 6 60.82 -17.40 -0.01
CA ALA A 6 59.96 -17.58 1.15
C ALA A 6 58.89 -16.48 1.18
N ALA A 7 57.61 -16.86 1.21
CA ALA A 7 56.50 -15.93 1.30
C ALA A 7 56.65 -15.04 2.54
N ALA A 8 56.61 -13.72 2.37
CA ALA A 8 56.77 -12.77 3.47
C ALA A 8 55.63 -12.94 4.48
N ALA A 9 55.95 -13.16 5.77
CA ALA A 9 54.96 -13.39 6.82
C ALA A 9 53.91 -12.26 6.88
N PRO A 10 52.60 -12.55 6.93
CA PRO A 10 51.55 -11.53 6.84
C PRO A 10 51.64 -10.51 7.98
N THR A 11 51.20 -9.28 7.71
CA THR A 11 51.29 -8.16 8.66
C THR A 11 49.94 -7.47 8.85
N THR A 12 49.85 -6.49 9.74
CA THR A 12 48.63 -5.68 9.91
C THR A 12 48.18 -4.99 8.62
N LEU A 13 49.08 -4.71 7.68
CA LEU A 13 48.73 -4.21 6.34
C LEU A 13 47.89 -5.22 5.55
N THR A 14 48.12 -6.52 5.74
CA THR A 14 47.33 -7.60 5.12
C THR A 14 45.88 -7.58 5.60
N LEU A 15 45.61 -7.19 6.84
CA LEU A 15 44.25 -6.99 7.34
C LEU A 15 43.56 -5.83 6.62
N GLY A 16 44.28 -4.73 6.42
CA GLY A 16 43.80 -3.59 5.63
C GLY A 16 43.50 -3.93 4.18
N ALA A 17 44.33 -4.78 3.57
CA ALA A 17 44.09 -5.28 2.22
C ALA A 17 42.80 -6.12 2.16
N ILE A 18 42.56 -7.00 3.14
CA ILE A 18 41.31 -7.80 3.23
C ILE A 18 40.09 -6.89 3.40
N ALA A 19 40.16 -5.89 4.28
CA ALA A 19 39.07 -4.94 4.48
C ALA A 19 38.80 -4.10 3.22
N SER A 20 39.85 -3.60 2.56
CA SER A 20 39.74 -2.87 1.29
C SER A 20 39.18 -3.75 0.16
N SER A 21 39.44 -5.06 0.17
CA SER A 21 38.79 -6.00 -0.77
C SER A 21 37.30 -6.17 -0.46
N GLY A 22 36.90 -6.24 0.81
CA GLY A 22 35.49 -6.27 1.19
C GLY A 22 34.75 -5.00 0.78
N ALA A 23 35.33 -3.83 1.04
CA ALA A 23 34.76 -2.55 0.60
C ALA A 23 34.66 -2.45 -0.94
N ALA A 24 35.63 -3.00 -1.68
CA ALA A 24 35.57 -3.05 -3.14
C ALA A 24 34.39 -3.91 -3.64
N ILE A 25 34.07 -5.00 -2.95
CA ILE A 25 32.91 -5.85 -3.29
C ILE A 25 31.61 -5.08 -3.05
N MET A 26 31.50 -4.37 -1.93
CA MET A 26 30.33 -3.54 -1.64
C MET A 26 30.12 -2.46 -2.71
N HIS A 27 31.15 -1.67 -3.05
CA HIS A 27 31.02 -0.65 -4.09
C HIS A 27 30.83 -1.24 -5.50
N ALA A 28 31.34 -2.44 -5.79
CA ALA A 28 31.05 -3.10 -7.07
C ALA A 28 29.58 -3.50 -7.17
N THR A 29 28.98 -3.90 -6.04
CA THR A 29 27.55 -4.22 -5.95
C THR A 29 26.73 -2.95 -6.09
N ALA A 30 27.08 -1.87 -5.37
CA ALA A 30 26.45 -0.56 -5.52
C ALA A 30 26.52 0.02 -6.94
N ALA A 31 27.62 -0.22 -7.67
CA ALA A 31 27.71 0.18 -9.07
C ALA A 31 26.68 -0.54 -9.97
N GLY A 32 26.30 -1.77 -9.62
CA GLY A 32 25.24 -2.51 -10.29
C GLY A 32 23.85 -2.02 -9.89
N MET A 33 23.63 -1.72 -8.61
CA MET A 33 22.35 -1.23 -8.10
C MET A 33 21.98 0.14 -8.67
N HIS A 34 22.94 1.06 -8.74
CA HIS A 34 22.69 2.41 -9.28
C HIS A 34 22.95 2.49 -10.79
N ALA A 35 22.76 1.40 -11.54
CA ALA A 35 23.05 1.37 -12.98
C ALA A 35 22.26 2.43 -13.77
N ASP A 36 21.07 2.78 -13.29
CA ASP A 36 20.20 3.79 -13.89
C ASP A 36 20.76 5.21 -13.72
N HIS A 37 21.56 5.46 -12.69
CA HIS A 37 22.33 6.70 -12.53
C HIS A 37 23.74 6.53 -13.09
N ALA A 38 23.87 6.77 -14.40
CA ALA A 38 25.14 6.57 -15.12
C ALA A 38 26.34 7.33 -14.51
N ALA A 39 26.13 8.46 -13.83
CA ALA A 39 27.18 9.20 -13.13
C ALA A 39 27.60 8.48 -11.82
N LEU A 40 26.63 8.13 -10.98
CA LEU A 40 26.82 7.50 -9.68
C LEU A 40 27.39 6.07 -9.81
N SER A 41 26.84 5.25 -10.70
CA SER A 41 27.36 3.91 -11.01
C SER A 41 28.84 3.96 -11.43
N ARG A 42 29.24 4.94 -12.26
CA ARG A 42 30.64 5.12 -12.64
C ARG A 42 31.53 5.46 -11.46
N VAL A 43 31.05 6.28 -10.52
CA VAL A 43 31.80 6.63 -9.30
C VAL A 43 32.04 5.37 -8.45
N PHE A 44 31.00 4.59 -8.20
CA PHE A 44 31.10 3.34 -7.45
C PHE A 44 32.00 2.32 -8.15
N LEU A 45 31.89 2.17 -9.47
CA LEU A 45 32.73 1.27 -10.26
C LEU A 45 34.21 1.69 -10.17
N VAL A 46 34.50 2.98 -10.32
CA VAL A 46 35.87 3.52 -10.19
C VAL A 46 36.41 3.28 -8.78
N LEU A 47 35.59 3.49 -7.76
CA LEU A 47 35.99 3.30 -6.37
C LEU A 47 36.26 1.83 -6.05
N ALA A 48 35.40 0.92 -6.52
CA ALA A 48 35.56 -0.53 -6.40
C ALA A 48 36.86 -1.00 -7.04
N VAL A 49 37.12 -0.58 -8.28
CA VAL A 49 38.35 -0.92 -9.01
C VAL A 49 39.58 -0.35 -8.30
N ALA A 50 39.51 0.91 -7.81
CA ALA A 50 40.60 1.54 -7.08
C ALA A 50 40.91 0.79 -5.77
N GLN A 51 39.89 0.45 -4.98
CA GLN A 51 40.04 -0.29 -3.72
C GLN A 51 40.57 -1.71 -3.94
N ALA A 52 40.08 -2.42 -4.96
CA ALA A 52 40.61 -3.72 -5.34
C ALA A 52 42.09 -3.63 -5.77
N ALA A 53 42.44 -2.61 -6.57
CA ALA A 53 43.80 -2.41 -7.05
C ALA A 53 44.77 -2.12 -5.89
N VAL A 54 44.42 -1.23 -4.96
CA VAL A 54 45.30 -0.94 -3.81
C VAL A 54 45.36 -2.09 -2.81
N ALA A 55 44.31 -2.90 -2.69
CA ALA A 55 44.34 -4.14 -1.91
C ALA A 55 45.34 -5.14 -2.52
N VAL A 56 45.31 -5.36 -3.83
CA VAL A 56 46.29 -6.21 -4.54
C VAL A 56 47.71 -5.69 -4.35
N VAL A 57 47.93 -4.38 -4.47
CA VAL A 57 49.24 -3.77 -4.21
C VAL A 57 49.69 -4.01 -2.77
N ALA A 58 48.79 -3.89 -1.78
CA ALA A 58 49.10 -4.13 -0.37
C ALA A 58 49.31 -5.62 -0.03
N PHE A 59 48.74 -6.56 -0.80
CA PHE A 59 49.08 -7.98 -0.71
C PHE A 59 50.48 -8.28 -1.27
N LEU A 60 50.88 -7.60 -2.34
CA LEU A 60 52.13 -7.86 -3.05
C LEU A 60 53.33 -7.06 -2.52
N ARG A 61 53.10 -5.86 -1.98
CA ARG A 61 54.14 -4.89 -1.60
C ARG A 61 53.89 -4.37 -0.18
N ARG A 62 54.99 -4.01 0.49
CA ARG A 62 54.99 -3.45 1.87
C ARG A 62 55.83 -2.19 1.99
N ASP A 63 56.07 -1.53 0.87
CA ASP A 63 56.78 -0.26 0.85
C ASP A 63 55.84 0.90 1.20
N ARG A 64 56.41 2.09 1.37
CA ARG A 64 55.61 3.29 1.66
C ARG A 64 54.57 3.59 0.60
N VAL A 65 54.79 3.18 -0.65
CA VAL A 65 53.85 3.40 -1.75
C VAL A 65 52.60 2.55 -1.55
N ALA A 66 52.74 1.28 -1.19
CA ALA A 66 51.61 0.41 -0.85
C ALA A 66 50.78 0.98 0.32
N CYS A 67 51.44 1.50 1.34
CA CYS A 67 50.76 2.02 2.52
C CYS A 67 50.09 3.38 2.28
N ILE A 68 50.72 4.27 1.49
CA ILE A 68 50.10 5.55 1.11
C ILE A 68 48.93 5.32 0.15
N SER A 69 49.06 4.44 -0.84
CA SER A 69 47.96 4.17 -1.80
C SER A 69 46.74 3.55 -1.12
N LEU A 70 46.93 2.57 -0.24
CA LEU A 70 45.85 1.98 0.55
C LEU A 70 45.15 3.01 1.44
N PHE A 71 45.92 3.92 2.05
CA PHE A 71 45.39 5.04 2.84
C PHE A 71 44.57 6.00 1.98
N VAL A 72 45.14 6.51 0.88
CA VAL A 72 44.51 7.57 0.06
C VAL A 72 43.16 7.11 -0.48
N VAL A 73 43.07 5.91 -1.04
CA VAL A 73 41.83 5.42 -1.65
C VAL A 73 40.75 5.18 -0.59
N ASN A 74 41.07 4.50 0.51
CA ASN A 74 40.08 4.19 1.54
C ASN A 74 39.71 5.40 2.41
N ALA A 75 40.62 6.36 2.61
CA ALA A 75 40.29 7.63 3.25
C ALA A 75 39.38 8.47 2.36
N GLY A 76 39.59 8.45 1.03
CA GLY A 76 38.68 9.06 0.08
C GLY A 76 37.27 8.47 0.14
N ALA A 77 37.16 7.13 0.15
CA ALA A 77 35.89 6.43 0.31
C ALA A 77 35.17 6.83 1.62
N ALA A 78 35.87 6.74 2.76
CA ALA A 78 35.29 7.07 4.06
C ALA A 78 34.92 8.56 4.20
N ALA A 79 35.69 9.45 3.58
CA ALA A 79 35.39 10.88 3.54
C ALA A 79 34.18 11.17 2.65
N GLY A 80 34.07 10.49 1.49
CA GLY A 80 32.90 10.57 0.62
C GLY A 80 31.64 10.17 1.38
N TRP A 81 31.66 9.01 2.04
CA TRP A 81 30.57 8.55 2.90
C TRP A 81 30.21 9.56 3.99
N LEU A 82 31.19 10.15 4.69
CA LEU A 82 30.91 11.20 5.68
C LEU A 82 30.22 12.41 5.05
N ILE A 83 30.65 12.86 3.88
CA ILE A 83 30.08 14.05 3.20
C ILE A 83 28.63 13.80 2.79
N THR A 84 28.35 12.64 2.20
CA THR A 84 27.00 12.25 1.78
C THR A 84 26.01 12.16 2.95
N ARG A 85 26.48 11.99 4.20
CA ARG A 85 25.59 11.99 5.38
C ARG A 85 25.32 13.36 6.00
N PHE A 86 26.07 14.40 5.62
CA PHE A 86 25.95 15.72 6.26
C PHE A 86 25.55 16.85 5.31
N VAL A 87 25.90 16.76 4.03
CA VAL A 87 25.76 17.88 3.09
C VAL A 87 25.27 17.45 1.71
N GLY A 88 25.46 16.19 1.32
CA GLY A 88 25.29 15.78 -0.08
C GLY A 88 26.46 16.23 -0.96
N ILE A 89 26.43 15.86 -2.24
CA ILE A 89 27.42 16.19 -3.27
C ILE A 89 26.66 16.68 -4.51
N ASP A 90 26.45 18.00 -4.60
CA ASP A 90 25.68 18.67 -5.67
C ASP A 90 26.18 18.41 -7.10
N GLN A 91 27.37 17.82 -7.28
CA GLN A 91 27.97 17.57 -8.60
C GLN A 91 27.77 16.15 -9.11
N ILE A 92 27.09 15.28 -8.35
CA ILE A 92 26.83 13.89 -8.72
C ILE A 92 25.33 13.64 -8.60
N ASP A 93 24.68 13.41 -9.74
CA ASP A 93 23.27 13.01 -9.78
C ASP A 93 23.07 11.71 -9.00
N GLY A 94 22.17 11.75 -8.00
CA GLY A 94 21.91 10.69 -7.03
C GLY A 94 22.70 10.79 -5.71
N LEU A 95 23.33 11.93 -5.39
CA LEU A 95 24.00 12.18 -4.09
C LEU A 95 23.75 13.59 -3.53
N GLN A 96 22.82 14.36 -4.09
CA GLN A 96 22.64 15.77 -3.77
C GLN A 96 21.97 16.01 -2.42
N VAL A 97 21.23 15.02 -1.91
CA VAL A 97 20.55 15.08 -0.60
C VAL A 97 21.32 14.27 0.43
N ALA A 98 21.23 14.67 1.71
CA ALA A 98 21.83 13.91 2.80
C ALA A 98 21.00 12.65 3.10
N GLU A 99 21.57 11.48 2.83
CA GLU A 99 20.88 10.19 2.96
C GLU A 99 21.03 9.57 4.37
N SER A 100 20.09 8.70 4.77
CA SER A 100 20.19 7.94 6.03
C SER A 100 21.09 6.69 5.91
N PRO A 101 21.92 6.35 6.91
CA PRO A 101 22.95 5.31 6.76
C PRO A 101 22.34 3.91 6.66
N THR A 102 22.43 3.29 5.48
CA THR A 102 22.04 1.89 5.25
C THR A 102 23.10 0.91 5.79
N PRO A 103 22.72 -0.35 6.06
CA PRO A 103 23.66 -1.42 6.36
C PRO A 103 24.80 -1.53 5.34
N ALA A 104 24.49 -1.53 4.04
CA ALA A 104 25.49 -1.65 2.97
C ALA A 104 26.56 -0.55 3.03
N ASP A 105 26.14 0.71 3.14
CA ASP A 105 27.02 1.88 3.20
C ASP A 105 27.88 1.89 4.47
N THR A 106 27.24 1.56 5.60
CA THR A 106 27.89 1.53 6.90
C THR A 106 28.99 0.46 6.95
N ILE A 107 28.73 -0.71 6.37
CA ILE A 107 29.71 -1.81 6.26
C ILE A 107 30.88 -1.39 5.36
N ALA A 108 30.60 -0.80 4.20
CA ALA A 108 31.63 -0.31 3.28
C ALA A 108 32.54 0.75 3.94
N ALA A 109 31.94 1.71 4.65
CA ALA A 109 32.65 2.76 5.38
C ALA A 109 33.50 2.19 6.54
N ALA A 110 32.95 1.25 7.32
CA ALA A 110 33.68 0.59 8.41
C ALA A 110 34.91 -0.17 7.90
N LEU A 111 34.76 -0.90 6.79
CA LEU A 111 35.87 -1.62 6.14
C LEU A 111 36.93 -0.66 5.60
N ALA A 112 36.51 0.46 4.99
CA ALA A 112 37.42 1.52 4.55
C ALA A 112 38.21 2.12 5.73
N MET A 113 37.56 2.37 6.87
CA MET A 113 38.22 2.88 8.08
C MET A 113 39.24 1.90 8.68
N VAL A 114 38.96 0.59 8.63
CA VAL A 114 39.94 -0.44 9.02
C VAL A 114 41.16 -0.43 8.07
N ALA A 115 40.94 -0.29 6.77
CA ALA A 115 42.02 -0.15 5.79
C ALA A 115 42.86 1.13 6.04
N VAL A 116 42.22 2.25 6.38
CA VAL A 116 42.90 3.51 6.76
C VAL A 116 43.77 3.32 8.00
N ALA A 117 43.22 2.76 9.09
CA ALA A 117 43.95 2.61 10.35
C ALA A 117 45.21 1.72 10.20
N THR A 118 45.08 0.63 9.45
CA THR A 118 46.19 -0.29 9.17
C THR A 118 47.23 0.31 8.22
N ALA A 119 46.80 1.09 7.23
CA ALA A 119 47.67 1.84 6.32
C ALA A 119 48.48 2.92 7.05
N VAL A 120 47.87 3.68 7.97
CA VAL A 120 48.56 4.66 8.84
C VAL A 120 49.59 3.94 9.71
N THR A 121 49.21 2.82 10.32
CA THR A 121 50.12 2.00 11.14
C THR A 121 51.33 1.53 10.32
N CYS A 122 51.12 1.13 9.06
CA CYS A 122 52.21 0.81 8.16
C CYS A 122 53.09 2.03 7.81
N ALA A 123 52.49 3.16 7.45
CA ALA A 123 53.22 4.37 7.06
C ALA A 123 54.12 4.89 8.19
N LEU A 124 53.68 4.72 9.45
CA LEU A 124 54.45 5.04 10.66
C LEU A 124 55.53 3.99 11.00
N GLY A 125 55.66 2.91 10.22
CA GLY A 125 56.61 1.83 10.46
C GLY A 125 56.26 0.95 11.66
N ARG A 126 54.98 0.93 12.07
CA ARG A 126 54.48 0.23 13.27
C ARG A 126 53.73 -1.06 12.94
N SER A 127 53.78 -1.54 11.69
CA SER A 127 53.10 -2.77 11.28
C SER A 127 53.74 -4.00 11.96
N THR A 128 52.91 -4.84 12.57
CA THR A 128 53.34 -6.08 13.25
C THR A 128 52.97 -7.30 12.42
N THR A 129 53.67 -8.41 12.65
CA THR A 129 53.34 -9.71 12.04
C THR A 129 52.06 -10.26 12.65
N VAL A 130 51.16 -10.75 11.81
CA VAL A 130 49.88 -11.36 12.20
C VAL A 130 49.97 -12.87 11.96
N PRO A 131 49.53 -13.73 12.89
CA PRO A 131 49.51 -15.17 12.65
C PRO A 131 48.51 -15.53 11.53
N SER A 132 48.74 -16.63 10.82
CA SER A 132 47.86 -17.10 9.75
C SER A 132 46.40 -17.30 10.20
N THR A 133 46.18 -17.76 11.43
CA THR A 133 44.85 -17.85 12.04
C THR A 133 44.17 -16.48 12.14
N GLY A 134 44.90 -15.41 12.48
CA GLY A 134 44.36 -14.06 12.53
C GLY A 134 43.95 -13.53 11.14
N ILE A 135 44.73 -13.89 10.11
CA ILE A 135 44.37 -13.58 8.72
C ILE A 135 43.12 -14.33 8.28
N ALA A 136 43.03 -15.64 8.57
CA ALA A 136 41.86 -16.45 8.26
C ALA A 136 40.60 -15.92 8.97
N MET A 137 40.70 -15.59 10.26
CA MET A 137 39.59 -15.00 11.02
C MET A 137 39.18 -13.65 10.46
N SER A 138 40.12 -12.80 10.05
CA SER A 138 39.80 -11.52 9.42
C SER A 138 39.06 -11.70 8.10
N ALA A 139 39.46 -12.66 7.26
CA ALA A 139 38.76 -12.95 6.02
C ALA A 139 37.35 -13.50 6.26
N ILE A 140 37.18 -14.35 7.28
CA ILE A 140 35.86 -14.85 7.69
C ILE A 140 34.98 -13.71 8.20
N ILE A 141 35.51 -12.85 9.07
CA ILE A 141 34.75 -11.71 9.63
C ILE A 141 34.32 -10.77 8.51
N VAL A 142 35.21 -10.44 7.58
CA VAL A 142 34.83 -9.62 6.42
C VAL A 142 33.79 -10.33 5.57
N GLY A 143 33.98 -11.62 5.26
CA GLY A 143 33.00 -12.40 4.48
C GLY A 143 31.61 -12.46 5.13
N VAL A 144 31.54 -12.63 6.45
CA VAL A 144 30.27 -12.60 7.20
C VAL A 144 29.67 -11.21 7.23
N ALA A 145 30.50 -10.16 7.39
CA ALA A 145 30.03 -8.77 7.38
C ALA A 145 29.48 -8.35 6.02
N LEU A 146 29.93 -8.95 4.91
CA LEU A 146 29.35 -8.70 3.59
C LEU A 146 27.93 -9.26 3.45
N VAL A 147 27.54 -10.29 4.21
CA VAL A 147 26.21 -10.92 4.08
C VAL A 147 25.06 -9.94 4.30
N PRO A 148 24.97 -9.20 5.42
CA PRO A 148 23.89 -8.23 5.60
C PRO A 148 23.97 -7.11 4.56
N GLY A 149 25.17 -6.62 4.22
CA GLY A 149 25.30 -5.59 3.19
C GLY A 149 24.87 -6.05 1.80
N LEU A 150 25.06 -7.32 1.45
CA LEU A 150 24.62 -7.90 0.18
C LEU A 150 23.14 -8.38 0.22
N ALA A 151 22.56 -8.55 1.40
CA ALA A 151 21.12 -8.82 1.55
C ALA A 151 20.32 -7.51 1.52
N ASP A 152 20.90 -6.44 2.06
CA ASP A 152 20.43 -5.05 1.94
C ASP A 152 20.42 -4.58 0.48
N THR A 153 21.33 -5.11 -0.36
CA THR A 153 21.32 -4.85 -1.82
C THR A 153 20.23 -5.59 -2.59
N THR A 154 19.42 -6.43 -1.92
CA THR A 154 18.26 -7.15 -2.51
C THR A 154 16.94 -6.71 -1.89
N SER A 155 16.95 -5.56 -1.21
CA SER A 155 15.79 -4.86 -0.68
C SER A 155 15.94 -3.41 -1.11
N HIS A 156 15.37 -2.98 -2.24
CA HIS A 156 15.49 -1.59 -2.68
C HIS A 156 14.39 -0.71 -2.07
N ASP A 157 14.79 0.21 -1.19
CA ASP A 157 14.04 1.42 -0.87
C ASP A 157 14.43 2.52 -1.86
N HIS A 158 13.43 3.20 -2.45
CA HIS A 158 13.63 4.42 -3.22
C HIS A 158 13.34 5.63 -2.33
N ASP A 159 14.38 6.38 -1.95
CA ASP A 159 14.22 7.74 -1.44
C ASP A 159 13.85 8.65 -2.64
N ASP A 160 12.64 9.19 -2.60
CA ASP A 160 12.08 10.09 -3.61
C ASP A 160 12.88 11.42 -3.64
N HIS A 161 13.50 11.72 -4.78
CA HIS A 161 14.16 13.01 -5.03
C HIS A 161 13.22 13.91 -5.82
N THR A 162 12.67 14.92 -5.14
CA THR A 162 11.99 16.05 -5.76
C THR A 162 12.97 16.90 -6.57
N ASP A 163 13.10 16.63 -7.87
CA ASP A 163 13.76 17.54 -8.81
C ASP A 163 12.73 18.49 -9.45
N THR A 164 12.46 19.58 -8.74
CA THR A 164 11.98 20.81 -9.39
C THR A 164 13.16 21.56 -10.00
N GLU A 165 13.42 21.37 -11.30
CA GLU A 165 14.01 22.44 -12.12
C GLU A 165 13.37 22.54 -13.51
N HIS A 166 12.85 23.74 -13.77
CA HIS A 166 12.23 24.18 -15.00
C HIS A 166 13.13 24.04 -16.24
N ALA A 167 12.59 23.41 -17.28
CA ALA A 167 12.94 23.72 -18.67
C ALA A 167 11.67 23.99 -19.48
N THR A 168 11.32 25.27 -19.56
CA THR A 168 10.41 25.81 -20.57
C THR A 168 11.08 25.76 -21.96
N ASP A 169 10.49 25.08 -22.92
CA ASP A 169 10.58 25.43 -24.35
C ASP A 169 9.39 24.74 -25.06
N HIS A 170 8.34 25.51 -25.37
CA HIS A 170 8.12 26.15 -26.66
C HIS A 170 7.73 25.17 -27.79
N ASP A 171 6.41 25.16 -28.02
CA ASP A 171 5.75 25.00 -29.31
C ASP A 171 6.59 25.56 -30.47
N ASP A 172 6.94 24.69 -31.41
CA ASP A 172 7.18 25.05 -32.80
C ASP A 172 6.88 23.82 -33.67
N GLY A 173 5.72 23.84 -34.30
CA GLY A 173 5.31 22.87 -35.31
C GLY A 173 6.24 22.90 -36.53
N HIS A 174 6.62 21.72 -37.01
CA HIS A 174 7.23 21.54 -38.32
C HIS A 174 6.54 20.41 -39.09
N ASP A 175 5.80 20.83 -40.12
CA ASP A 175 5.43 20.03 -41.29
C ASP A 175 6.66 19.40 -41.94
N HIS A 176 6.58 18.12 -42.31
CA HIS A 176 7.28 17.62 -43.49
C HIS A 176 6.46 16.54 -44.20
N ASP A 177 5.94 16.94 -45.36
CA ASP A 177 5.46 16.10 -46.45
C ASP A 177 6.63 15.62 -47.33
N ASP A 178 6.42 14.43 -47.92
CA ASP A 178 7.09 13.78 -49.05
C ASP A 178 8.61 13.47 -49.06
N GLY A 179 8.91 12.18 -49.22
CA GLY A 179 10.24 11.67 -49.58
C GLY A 179 10.29 10.15 -49.80
N ALA A 180 9.75 9.68 -50.91
CA ALA A 180 9.83 8.30 -51.38
C ALA A 180 11.27 7.80 -51.63
N GLU A 181 11.59 6.58 -51.18
CA GLU A 181 12.49 5.62 -51.86
C GLU A 181 12.10 4.18 -51.47
N THR A 182 11.32 3.50 -52.31
CA THR A 182 11.71 2.35 -53.13
C THR A 182 12.46 1.21 -52.42
N ASN A 183 11.76 0.09 -52.22
CA ASN A 183 12.30 -1.24 -52.55
C ASN A 183 11.16 -2.20 -52.95
N THR A 184 11.08 -2.45 -54.25
CA THR A 184 10.27 -3.49 -54.88
C THR A 184 11.04 -4.82 -54.86
N ALA A 185 10.34 -5.91 -54.51
CA ALA A 185 10.58 -7.24 -55.09
C ALA A 185 9.35 -8.16 -54.87
N ASP A 186 8.47 -8.15 -55.87
CA ASP A 186 7.73 -9.24 -56.50
C ASP A 186 7.20 -10.45 -55.69
N GLY A 187 5.89 -10.66 -55.86
CA GLY A 187 5.21 -11.94 -55.65
C GLY A 187 3.74 -11.90 -56.11
N ALA A 188 3.51 -11.82 -57.43
CA ALA A 188 2.20 -11.81 -58.06
C ALA A 188 1.49 -13.19 -58.09
N ALA A 189 0.16 -13.21 -57.90
CA ALA A 189 -0.79 -14.12 -58.56
C ALA A 189 -2.27 -13.66 -58.42
N THR A 190 -2.75 -12.97 -59.46
CA THR A 190 -4.06 -13.10 -60.17
C THR A 190 -5.37 -13.51 -59.46
N ALA A 191 -6.33 -12.56 -59.51
CA ALA A 191 -7.71 -12.60 -60.07
C ALA A 191 -8.69 -13.76 -59.76
N ASP A 192 -9.90 -13.42 -59.29
CA ASP A 192 -11.15 -13.53 -60.09
C ASP A 192 -12.38 -12.87 -59.40
N ASP A 193 -13.16 -12.18 -60.24
CA ASP A 193 -14.57 -11.78 -60.25
C ASP A 193 -15.49 -11.93 -59.01
N HIS A 194 -16.22 -10.86 -58.67
CA HIS A 194 -17.66 -10.74 -59.01
C HIS A 194 -18.24 -9.36 -58.64
N ASP A 195 -18.83 -8.71 -59.65
CA ASP A 195 -19.77 -7.58 -59.57
C ASP A 195 -21.06 -7.95 -58.80
N GLU A 196 -21.66 -6.99 -58.09
CA GLU A 196 -23.00 -6.47 -58.46
C GLU A 196 -23.36 -5.19 -57.67
N ASP A 197 -23.80 -4.20 -58.45
CA ASP A 197 -24.28 -2.86 -58.12
C ASP A 197 -25.61 -2.83 -57.35
N HIS A 198 -25.82 -1.79 -56.55
CA HIS A 198 -26.88 -0.75 -56.67
C HIS A 198 -27.16 -0.13 -55.29
N ASP A 199 -26.89 1.16 -55.02
CA ASP A 199 -27.44 2.42 -55.55
C ASP A 199 -28.61 2.97 -54.71
N ASP A 200 -28.64 4.30 -54.66
CA ASP A 200 -29.66 5.23 -54.13
C ASP A 200 -29.71 5.43 -52.60
N GLY A 201 -29.52 6.62 -52.00
CA GLY A 201 -29.54 7.98 -52.53
C GLY A 201 -30.70 8.81 -51.93
N HIS A 202 -30.33 9.78 -51.09
CA HIS A 202 -30.96 11.10 -50.87
C HIS A 202 -32.14 11.33 -49.90
N ASP A 203 -31.81 12.07 -48.83
CA ASP A 203 -32.25 13.44 -48.44
C ASP A 203 -33.70 13.92 -48.66
N HIS A 204 -34.33 14.48 -47.60
CA HIS A 204 -34.55 15.94 -47.39
C HIS A 204 -35.72 16.26 -46.43
N ASP A 205 -35.42 17.16 -45.48
CA ASP A 205 -36.18 18.36 -45.04
C ASP A 205 -37.59 18.31 -44.43
N ALA A 206 -37.60 18.70 -43.14
CA ALA A 206 -38.18 19.92 -42.56
C ALA A 206 -39.71 20.21 -42.51
N GLU A 207 -40.07 20.79 -41.35
CA GLU A 207 -41.17 21.71 -41.03
C GLU A 207 -42.47 21.18 -40.38
N SER A 208 -42.53 21.36 -39.05
CA SER A 208 -43.51 22.14 -38.26
C SER A 208 -45.01 22.07 -38.60
N SER A 209 -45.86 21.77 -37.60
CA SER A 209 -46.86 22.73 -37.07
C SER A 209 -47.84 22.15 -36.02
N SER A 210 -48.05 22.97 -34.98
CA SER A 210 -49.34 23.33 -34.33
C SER A 210 -49.98 22.47 -33.21
N VAL A 211 -49.81 22.98 -31.98
CA VAL A 211 -50.83 23.57 -31.07
C VAL A 211 -52.13 22.80 -30.76
N THR A 212 -52.38 22.56 -29.47
CA THR A 212 -53.66 22.87 -28.80
C THR A 212 -53.44 23.26 -27.33
N THR A 213 -54.11 24.34 -26.93
CA THR A 213 -54.14 24.97 -25.60
C THR A 213 -55.37 24.50 -24.80
N SER A 214 -55.30 24.58 -23.47
CA SER A 214 -56.45 24.79 -22.59
C SER A 214 -55.98 25.41 -21.27
N ASP A 215 -56.59 26.56 -20.96
CA ASP A 215 -56.35 27.44 -19.81
C ASP A 215 -56.93 26.88 -18.49
N ASP A 216 -56.32 27.22 -17.35
CA ASP A 216 -57.05 27.91 -16.27
C ASP A 216 -56.08 28.64 -15.32
N ALA A 217 -56.50 29.82 -14.86
CA ALA A 217 -55.70 30.80 -14.15
C ALA A 217 -55.90 30.73 -12.62
N SER A 218 -54.85 31.06 -11.86
CA SER A 218 -54.98 31.77 -10.57
C SER A 218 -53.66 32.50 -10.26
N ASP A 219 -53.79 33.82 -10.11
CA ASP A 219 -52.80 34.75 -9.58
C ASP A 219 -52.32 34.34 -8.19
N ASP A 220 -51.03 34.51 -7.91
CA ASP A 220 -50.55 35.23 -6.73
C ASP A 220 -49.09 35.66 -6.92
N ASP A 221 -48.87 36.96 -6.75
CA ASP A 221 -47.58 37.66 -6.78
C ASP A 221 -46.59 37.10 -5.74
N HIS A 222 -45.30 36.96 -6.10
CA HIS A 222 -44.17 37.45 -5.30
C HIS A 222 -42.81 37.37 -6.06
N ALA A 223 -42.33 38.56 -6.41
CA ALA A 223 -40.94 39.05 -6.55
C ALA A 223 -39.74 38.08 -6.74
N ASP A 224 -39.13 38.22 -7.92
CA ASP A 224 -37.70 38.49 -8.17
C ASP A 224 -36.64 37.59 -7.50
N HIS A 225 -36.23 36.55 -8.21
CA HIS A 225 -34.90 35.95 -8.08
C HIS A 225 -34.20 35.99 -9.44
N GLY A 226 -33.08 36.70 -9.51
CA GLY A 226 -32.21 36.74 -10.68
C GLY A 226 -31.52 35.39 -10.89
N ASP A 227 -31.66 34.88 -12.10
CA ASP A 227 -30.93 33.75 -12.66
C ASP A 227 -29.42 33.94 -12.52
N HIS A 228 -28.78 33.09 -11.72
CA HIS A 228 -27.45 32.58 -12.04
C HIS A 228 -27.66 31.19 -12.63
N ALA A 229 -27.56 31.09 -13.96
CA ALA A 229 -27.56 29.82 -14.65
C ALA A 229 -26.27 29.07 -14.27
N GLU A 230 -26.37 28.14 -13.32
CA GLU A 230 -25.43 27.04 -13.20
C GLU A 230 -25.60 26.16 -14.44
N THR A 231 -24.58 26.15 -15.29
CA THR A 231 -24.40 25.08 -16.26
C THR A 231 -24.12 23.82 -15.47
N THR A 232 -25.14 23.01 -15.23
CA THR A 232 -24.99 21.62 -14.80
C THR A 232 -24.17 20.90 -15.87
N ALA A 233 -22.91 20.59 -15.57
CA ALA A 233 -22.18 19.59 -16.32
C ALA A 233 -23.01 18.30 -16.24
N ALA A 234 -23.30 17.70 -17.38
CA ALA A 234 -23.96 16.40 -17.41
C ALA A 234 -23.09 15.41 -16.63
N ALA A 235 -23.67 14.72 -15.65
CA ALA A 235 -22.99 13.64 -14.95
C ALA A 235 -22.52 12.61 -15.99
N VAL A 236 -21.20 12.38 -16.06
CA VAL A 236 -20.61 11.33 -16.87
C VAL A 236 -20.93 10.01 -16.17
N ASP A 237 -21.45 9.02 -16.91
CA ASP A 237 -21.73 7.70 -16.36
C ASP A 237 -20.40 7.03 -15.98
N PRO A 238 -20.15 6.66 -14.70
CA PRO A 238 -18.90 6.03 -14.29
C PRO A 238 -18.64 4.71 -15.01
N ALA A 239 -19.67 4.04 -15.55
CA ALA A 239 -19.49 2.86 -16.40
C ALA A 239 -18.79 3.18 -17.75
N THR A 240 -18.63 4.46 -18.11
CA THR A 240 -18.04 4.91 -19.38
C THR A 240 -16.62 5.48 -19.25
N VAL A 241 -16.12 5.65 -18.02
CA VAL A 241 -14.77 6.14 -17.71
C VAL A 241 -13.93 4.96 -17.22
N TRP A 242 -12.63 4.92 -17.54
CA TRP A 242 -11.74 3.87 -17.05
C TRP A 242 -11.00 4.37 -15.79
N PRO A 243 -10.83 3.55 -14.75
CA PRO A 243 -11.37 2.18 -14.59
C PRO A 243 -12.87 2.14 -14.33
N ARG A 244 -13.51 1.00 -14.61
CA ARG A 244 -14.96 0.78 -14.52
C ARG A 244 -15.34 -0.59 -13.96
N PRO A 245 -16.58 -0.75 -13.44
CA PRO A 245 -17.06 -2.03 -12.91
C PRO A 245 -16.91 -3.21 -13.87
N TRP A 246 -16.48 -4.33 -13.30
CA TRP A 246 -16.23 -5.61 -13.97
C TRP A 246 -17.23 -6.66 -13.52
N ASP A 247 -17.82 -7.36 -14.50
CA ASP A 247 -18.60 -8.58 -14.31
C ASP A 247 -18.02 -9.69 -15.19
N PRO A 248 -17.40 -10.74 -14.62
CA PRO A 248 -16.78 -11.83 -15.38
C PRO A 248 -17.76 -12.69 -16.17
N THR A 249 -19.07 -12.53 -15.97
CA THR A 249 -20.11 -13.21 -16.75
C THR A 249 -20.49 -12.46 -18.03
N GLY A 250 -20.11 -11.18 -18.13
CA GLY A 250 -20.33 -10.32 -19.27
C GLY A 250 -19.20 -10.38 -20.32
N PRO A 251 -19.36 -9.67 -21.46
CA PRO A 251 -18.26 -9.47 -22.39
C PRO A 251 -17.18 -8.57 -21.76
N ILE A 252 -15.92 -8.84 -22.08
CA ILE A 252 -14.80 -7.93 -21.74
C ILE A 252 -14.95 -6.66 -22.57
N ASP A 253 -14.94 -5.50 -21.91
CA ASP A 253 -15.01 -4.19 -22.55
C ASP A 253 -13.85 -3.32 -22.07
N PHE A 254 -12.89 -3.11 -22.98
CA PHE A 254 -11.77 -2.17 -22.83
C PHE A 254 -11.82 -1.02 -23.85
N ALA A 255 -12.98 -0.81 -24.50
CA ALA A 255 -13.13 0.25 -25.47
C ALA A 255 -13.04 1.64 -24.80
N GLY A 256 -12.59 2.62 -25.58
CA GLY A 256 -12.61 4.03 -25.20
C GLY A 256 -11.50 4.49 -24.26
N VAL A 257 -10.55 3.62 -23.89
CA VAL A 257 -9.43 3.99 -23.02
C VAL A 257 -8.34 4.71 -23.84
N PRO A 258 -8.08 6.01 -23.57
CA PRO A 258 -7.10 6.78 -24.33
C PRO A 258 -5.68 6.22 -24.20
N GLY A 259 -4.91 6.23 -25.29
CA GLY A 259 -3.50 5.82 -25.29
C GLY A 259 -3.24 4.31 -25.35
N VAL A 260 -4.29 3.48 -25.36
CA VAL A 260 -4.17 2.02 -25.52
C VAL A 260 -4.00 1.66 -27.01
N THR A 261 -2.99 0.85 -27.31
CA THR A 261 -2.77 0.28 -28.65
C THR A 261 -3.58 -1.01 -28.86
N ASP A 262 -3.86 -1.36 -30.12
CA ASP A 262 -4.55 -2.63 -30.45
C ASP A 262 -3.81 -3.87 -29.92
N GLU A 263 -2.47 -3.82 -29.85
CA GLU A 263 -1.65 -4.91 -29.32
C GLU A 263 -1.77 -5.03 -27.79
N GLN A 264 -1.79 -3.90 -27.07
CA GLN A 264 -2.02 -3.86 -25.62
C GLN A 264 -3.41 -4.36 -25.27
N LEU A 265 -4.42 -3.89 -26.00
CA LEU A 265 -5.80 -4.33 -25.88
C LEU A 265 -5.90 -5.86 -26.02
N ALA A 266 -5.34 -6.43 -27.09
CA ALA A 266 -5.38 -7.86 -27.33
C ALA A 266 -4.66 -8.68 -26.25
N ARG A 267 -3.53 -8.19 -25.72
CA ARG A 267 -2.81 -8.85 -24.62
C ARG A 267 -3.60 -8.82 -23.30
N ALA A 268 -4.20 -7.68 -22.97
CA ALA A 268 -5.05 -7.53 -21.78
C ALA A 268 -6.27 -8.44 -21.84
N GLU A 269 -6.99 -8.46 -22.98
CA GLU A 269 -8.15 -9.34 -23.18
C GLU A 269 -7.76 -10.82 -23.05
N GLN A 270 -6.65 -11.20 -23.68
CA GLN A 270 -6.17 -12.58 -23.64
C GLN A 270 -5.80 -13.01 -22.21
N LEU A 271 -5.15 -12.14 -21.44
CA LEU A 271 -4.81 -12.41 -20.04
C LEU A 271 -6.06 -12.65 -19.19
N VAL A 272 -7.10 -11.82 -19.32
CA VAL A 272 -8.36 -12.00 -18.58
C VAL A 272 -9.04 -13.31 -19.01
N VAL A 273 -9.12 -13.58 -20.31
CA VAL A 273 -9.74 -14.82 -20.84
C VAL A 273 -9.01 -16.07 -20.35
N ASP A 274 -7.67 -16.07 -20.38
CA ASP A 274 -6.87 -17.20 -19.92
C ASP A 274 -6.99 -17.38 -18.41
N THR A 275 -7.05 -16.29 -17.65
CA THR A 275 -7.24 -16.34 -16.18
C THR A 275 -8.61 -16.90 -15.81
N LEU A 276 -9.68 -16.43 -16.45
CA LEU A 276 -11.03 -16.98 -16.27
C LEU A 276 -11.11 -18.48 -16.60
N ARG A 277 -10.33 -18.93 -17.59
CA ARG A 277 -10.29 -20.34 -18.02
C ARG A 277 -9.53 -21.23 -17.04
N ASP A 278 -8.32 -20.81 -16.65
CA ASP A 278 -7.34 -21.71 -16.02
C ASP A 278 -7.29 -21.59 -14.49
N LEU A 279 -7.52 -20.38 -13.95
CA LEU A 279 -7.43 -20.12 -12.52
C LEU A 279 -8.40 -20.96 -11.65
N PRO A 280 -9.62 -21.32 -12.11
CA PRO A 280 -10.51 -22.21 -11.34
C PRO A 280 -9.91 -23.57 -10.97
N ALA A 281 -8.79 -24.00 -11.58
CA ALA A 281 -8.05 -25.19 -11.18
C ALA A 281 -7.51 -25.12 -9.74
N PHE A 282 -7.38 -23.92 -9.17
CA PHE A 282 -6.87 -23.66 -7.82
C PHE A 282 -7.98 -23.37 -6.79
N ALA A 283 -9.26 -23.54 -7.15
CA ALA A 283 -10.39 -23.12 -6.30
C ALA A 283 -10.45 -23.84 -4.93
N ASP A 284 -9.95 -25.07 -4.84
CA ASP A 284 -9.88 -25.83 -3.59
C ASP A 284 -8.65 -25.42 -2.76
N VAL A 285 -8.84 -24.53 -1.79
CA VAL A 285 -7.77 -24.00 -0.93
C VAL A 285 -7.02 -25.10 -0.17
N ASP A 286 -7.70 -26.20 0.20
CA ASP A 286 -7.06 -27.31 0.92
C ASP A 286 -6.01 -28.03 0.06
N SER A 287 -6.09 -27.87 -1.26
CA SER A 287 -5.20 -28.53 -2.22
C SER A 287 -3.93 -27.72 -2.54
N VAL A 288 -3.98 -26.38 -2.47
CA VAL A 288 -2.92 -25.52 -2.99
C VAL A 288 -1.63 -25.59 -2.16
N GLY A 289 -1.74 -25.96 -0.88
CA GLY A 289 -0.59 -26.24 -0.03
C GLY A 289 0.32 -27.36 -0.57
N ALA A 290 -0.27 -28.38 -1.21
CA ALA A 290 0.49 -29.46 -1.86
C ALA A 290 1.18 -29.02 -3.16
N LEU A 291 0.70 -27.93 -3.76
CA LEU A 291 1.27 -27.31 -4.96
C LEU A 291 2.39 -26.31 -4.64
N GLY A 292 2.57 -25.97 -3.36
CA GLY A 292 3.64 -25.10 -2.87
C GLY A 292 3.18 -23.72 -2.40
N TYR A 293 1.90 -23.41 -2.53
CA TYR A 293 1.34 -22.14 -2.07
C TYR A 293 1.23 -22.07 -0.54
N ARG A 294 1.52 -20.91 0.05
CA ARG A 294 1.42 -20.67 1.49
C ARG A 294 0.74 -19.33 1.74
N SER A 295 -0.19 -19.31 2.71
CA SER A 295 -0.80 -18.07 3.17
C SER A 295 0.28 -17.12 3.71
N ILE A 296 0.10 -15.83 3.44
CA ILE A 296 0.93 -14.77 4.01
C ILE A 296 0.36 -14.22 5.32
N GLY A 297 -0.78 -14.75 5.79
CA GLY A 297 -1.37 -14.41 7.09
C GLY A 297 -2.21 -13.14 7.11
N ASP A 298 -2.71 -12.69 5.96
CA ASP A 298 -3.41 -11.42 5.78
C ASP A 298 -4.93 -11.56 5.68
N ALA A 299 -5.48 -12.70 6.11
CA ALA A 299 -6.91 -13.00 6.03
C ALA A 299 -7.82 -11.94 6.70
N SER A 300 -7.30 -11.19 7.67
CA SER A 300 -8.02 -10.09 8.34
C SER A 300 -8.37 -8.94 7.41
N THR A 301 -7.80 -8.86 6.21
CA THR A 301 -8.14 -7.85 5.20
C THR A 301 -9.45 -8.16 4.46
N GLY A 302 -10.10 -9.30 4.75
CA GLY A 302 -11.21 -9.83 3.96
C GLY A 302 -10.75 -10.57 2.69
N PHE A 303 -9.45 -10.53 2.39
CA PHE A 303 -8.81 -11.35 1.37
C PHE A 303 -7.59 -12.06 1.99
N GLU A 304 -7.25 -13.25 1.49
CA GLU A 304 -6.05 -13.96 1.92
C GLU A 304 -5.23 -14.36 0.69
N HIS A 305 -3.97 -13.95 0.69
CA HIS A 305 -3.04 -14.31 -0.38
C HIS A 305 -2.27 -15.56 -0.03
N TYR A 306 -2.21 -16.46 -1.00
CA TYR A 306 -1.41 -17.66 -0.95
C TYR A 306 -0.32 -17.55 -2.01
N ILE A 307 0.94 -17.41 -1.58
CA ILE A 307 2.09 -17.20 -2.48
C ILE A 307 2.88 -18.50 -2.67
N ASN A 308 3.34 -18.74 -3.89
CA ASN A 308 4.32 -19.75 -4.23
C ASN A 308 5.61 -19.10 -4.73
N THR A 309 6.55 -18.87 -3.82
CA THR A 309 7.80 -18.15 -4.11
C THR A 309 8.69 -18.84 -5.15
N ALA A 310 8.48 -20.14 -5.42
CA ALA A 310 9.21 -20.86 -6.45
C ALA A 310 8.78 -20.47 -7.87
N LEU A 311 7.58 -19.91 -8.03
CA LEU A 311 7.05 -19.48 -9.32
C LEU A 311 7.51 -18.07 -9.70
N ILE A 312 7.81 -17.21 -8.72
CA ILE A 312 8.30 -15.83 -8.95
C ILE A 312 9.50 -15.79 -9.91
N THR A 313 10.36 -16.82 -9.92
CA THR A 313 11.56 -16.88 -10.76
C THR A 313 11.55 -18.01 -11.80
N ASP A 314 10.36 -18.49 -12.20
CA ASP A 314 10.22 -19.67 -13.07
C ASP A 314 10.15 -19.37 -14.58
N ASP A 315 10.41 -18.11 -14.94
CA ASP A 315 10.36 -17.55 -16.30
C ASP A 315 8.96 -17.56 -16.95
N LYS A 316 7.88 -17.76 -16.19
CA LYS A 316 6.50 -17.67 -16.71
C LYS A 316 5.84 -16.36 -16.33
N PHE A 317 5.98 -15.39 -17.22
CA PHE A 317 5.37 -14.08 -17.03
C PHE A 317 3.87 -14.10 -17.35
N LEU A 318 3.02 -13.68 -16.40
CA LEU A 318 1.56 -13.56 -16.54
C LEU A 318 0.89 -14.86 -17.06
N ASP A 319 1.29 -16.02 -16.51
CA ASP A 319 0.76 -17.34 -16.88
C ASP A 319 -0.28 -17.85 -15.84
N PRO A 320 -1.58 -17.84 -16.16
CA PRO A 320 -2.61 -18.25 -15.19
C PRO A 320 -2.61 -19.74 -14.83
N THR A 321 -1.81 -20.57 -15.51
CA THR A 321 -1.61 -21.98 -15.13
C THR A 321 -0.55 -22.16 -14.04
N ALA A 322 0.21 -21.11 -13.73
CA ALA A 322 1.22 -21.09 -12.69
C ALA A 322 1.34 -19.69 -12.04
N PRO A 323 0.24 -19.12 -11.49
CA PRO A 323 0.28 -17.79 -10.89
C PRO A 323 1.17 -17.78 -9.64
N GLU A 324 1.92 -16.70 -9.42
CA GLU A 324 2.80 -16.56 -8.26
C GLU A 324 2.00 -16.45 -6.96
N SER A 325 0.80 -15.88 -7.02
CA SER A 325 -0.11 -15.74 -5.89
C SER A 325 -1.57 -15.99 -6.27
N LEU A 326 -2.29 -16.62 -5.35
CA LEU A 326 -3.72 -16.89 -5.41
C LEU A 326 -4.41 -16.03 -4.34
N VAL A 327 -5.47 -15.32 -4.73
CA VAL A 327 -6.22 -14.43 -3.82
C VAL A 327 -7.59 -15.03 -3.54
N TYR A 328 -7.85 -15.32 -2.28
CA TYR A 328 -9.14 -15.83 -1.83
C TYR A 328 -9.87 -14.75 -1.06
N ARG A 329 -11.15 -14.52 -1.36
CA ARG A 329 -12.03 -13.81 -0.44
C ARG A 329 -12.25 -14.67 0.80
N VAL A 330 -12.17 -14.01 1.95
CA VAL A 330 -12.35 -14.60 3.27
C VAL A 330 -13.79 -14.35 3.69
N ASP A 331 -14.52 -15.42 3.95
CA ASP A 331 -15.88 -15.38 4.50
C ASP A 331 -15.86 -16.28 5.76
N GLY A 332 -15.42 -15.75 6.91
CA GLY A 332 -15.10 -16.52 8.11
C GLY A 332 -14.03 -17.59 7.87
N ALA A 333 -14.38 -18.87 7.99
CA ALA A 333 -13.46 -19.99 7.71
C ALA A 333 -13.40 -20.37 6.23
N ASP A 334 -14.35 -19.89 5.41
CA ASP A 334 -14.42 -20.23 3.99
C ASP A 334 -13.43 -19.37 3.20
N ARG A 335 -12.93 -19.94 2.10
CA ARG A 335 -12.00 -19.29 1.16
C ARG A 335 -12.53 -19.47 -0.25
N THR A 336 -12.94 -18.37 -0.86
CA THR A 336 -13.43 -18.37 -2.25
C THR A 336 -12.38 -17.76 -3.15
N LEU A 337 -11.86 -18.51 -4.13
CA LEU A 337 -10.90 -17.99 -5.10
C LEU A 337 -11.55 -16.90 -5.96
N VAL A 338 -10.98 -15.70 -5.96
CA VAL A 338 -11.56 -14.52 -6.63
C VAL A 338 -10.60 -13.83 -7.58
N SER A 339 -9.28 -13.98 -7.38
CA SER A 339 -8.28 -13.32 -8.21
C SER A 339 -6.96 -14.10 -8.22
N ALA A 340 -6.17 -13.90 -9.27
CA ALA A 340 -4.74 -14.21 -9.27
C ALA A 340 -3.98 -12.91 -9.06
N MET A 341 -2.87 -12.97 -8.34
CA MET A 341 -1.89 -11.89 -8.31
C MET A 341 -0.59 -12.39 -8.93
N PHE A 342 -0.21 -11.77 -10.04
CA PHE A 342 1.03 -12.08 -10.74
C PHE A 342 2.15 -11.18 -10.23
N ILE A 343 3.34 -11.74 -10.09
CA ILE A 343 4.49 -11.06 -9.47
C ILE A 343 5.66 -11.07 -10.45
N ALA A 344 6.12 -9.89 -10.88
CA ALA A 344 7.30 -9.74 -11.72
C ALA A 344 8.56 -9.72 -10.85
N ALA A 345 9.45 -10.70 -11.03
CA ALA A 345 10.68 -10.76 -10.25
C ALA A 345 11.72 -9.72 -10.69
N GLN A 346 12.29 -9.00 -9.72
CA GLN A 346 13.49 -8.15 -9.92
C GLN A 346 13.36 -7.19 -11.11
N THR A 347 12.16 -6.64 -11.30
CA THR A 347 11.85 -5.75 -12.41
C THR A 347 11.39 -4.42 -11.82
N PRO A 348 11.98 -3.27 -12.20
CA PRO A 348 11.47 -1.98 -11.76
C PRO A 348 9.99 -1.80 -12.11
N ILE A 349 9.21 -1.17 -11.24
CA ILE A 349 7.78 -0.94 -11.43
C ILE A 349 7.45 -0.15 -12.71
N ASP A 350 8.39 0.68 -13.17
CA ASP A 350 8.29 1.50 -14.39
C ASP A 350 8.91 0.83 -15.63
N ASP A 351 9.37 -0.42 -15.52
CA ASP A 351 9.99 -1.12 -16.64
C ASP A 351 9.02 -1.20 -17.85
N PRO A 352 9.44 -0.81 -19.06
CA PRO A 352 8.59 -0.84 -20.25
C PRO A 352 8.01 -2.23 -20.57
N THR A 353 8.70 -3.31 -20.21
CA THR A 353 8.17 -4.67 -20.42
C THR A 353 6.92 -4.96 -19.58
N LEU A 354 6.78 -4.27 -18.44
CA LEU A 354 5.58 -4.32 -17.58
C LEU A 354 4.54 -3.30 -18.05
N THR A 355 4.93 -2.03 -18.15
CA THR A 355 4.02 -0.91 -18.42
C THR A 355 3.47 -0.94 -19.85
N ASP A 356 4.25 -1.40 -20.84
CA ASP A 356 3.77 -1.55 -22.22
C ASP A 356 2.92 -2.81 -22.43
N PHE A 357 2.83 -3.74 -21.48
CA PHE A 357 2.08 -5.00 -21.68
C PHE A 357 0.62 -4.72 -22.02
N ALA A 358 -0.06 -3.94 -21.19
CA ALA A 358 -1.45 -3.52 -21.37
C ALA A 358 -1.63 -1.99 -21.37
N GLY A 359 -0.54 -1.23 -21.21
CA GLY A 359 -0.59 0.23 -21.26
C GLY A 359 -1.55 0.80 -20.20
N PRO A 360 -2.32 1.85 -20.53
CA PRO A 360 -3.27 2.48 -19.60
C PRO A 360 -4.38 1.57 -19.05
N LEU A 361 -4.54 0.33 -19.53
CA LEU A 361 -5.52 -0.62 -18.99
C LEU A 361 -5.09 -1.27 -17.68
N MET A 362 -3.80 -1.26 -17.37
CA MET A 362 -3.25 -2.09 -16.29
C MET A 362 -2.20 -1.30 -15.54
N GLN A 363 -2.38 -1.19 -14.22
CA GLN A 363 -1.42 -0.55 -13.34
C GLN A 363 -0.70 -1.61 -12.52
N TRP A 364 0.61 -1.51 -12.46
CA TRP A 364 1.44 -2.32 -11.57
C TRP A 364 1.62 -1.56 -10.25
N HIS A 365 1.70 -2.30 -9.15
CA HIS A 365 2.04 -1.78 -7.83
C HIS A 365 3.06 -2.67 -7.10
N VAL A 366 3.75 -2.12 -6.12
CA VAL A 366 4.67 -2.83 -5.22
C VAL A 366 4.16 -2.72 -3.78
N HIS A 367 4.81 -3.41 -2.86
CA HIS A 367 4.49 -3.36 -1.44
C HIS A 367 5.73 -3.02 -0.62
N ASP A 368 6.10 -1.75 -0.59
CA ASP A 368 7.19 -1.23 0.25
C ASP A 368 6.71 -0.93 1.69
N ASN A 369 5.49 -1.32 2.03
CA ASN A 369 4.90 -1.13 3.35
C ASN A 369 4.74 -2.44 4.13
N LEU A 370 4.99 -3.61 3.51
CA LEU A 370 4.78 -4.90 4.16
C LEU A 370 6.03 -5.36 4.93
N CYS A 371 5.87 -5.58 6.24
CA CYS A 371 6.92 -6.13 7.09
C CYS A 371 6.74 -7.63 7.28
N TRP A 372 7.66 -8.39 6.70
CA TRP A 372 7.68 -9.84 6.68
C TRP A 372 8.44 -10.41 7.88
N GLY A 373 7.85 -11.43 8.52
CA GLY A 373 8.51 -12.24 9.53
C GLY A 373 8.28 -13.73 9.26
N LEU A 374 8.71 -14.58 10.20
CA LEU A 374 8.47 -16.03 10.13
C LEU A 374 7.39 -16.43 11.14
N ASP A 375 6.48 -17.29 10.72
CA ASP A 375 5.56 -17.98 11.63
C ASP A 375 6.28 -19.07 12.45
N ASP A 376 5.54 -19.74 13.35
CA ASP A 376 6.08 -20.83 14.18
C ASP A 376 6.58 -22.05 13.38
N ALA A 377 6.08 -22.21 12.14
CA ALA A 377 6.50 -23.25 11.22
C ALA A 377 7.68 -22.84 10.31
N GLY A 378 8.12 -21.58 10.39
CA GLY A 378 9.19 -21.00 9.59
C GLY A 378 8.76 -20.54 8.19
N ASN A 379 7.47 -20.36 7.94
CA ASN A 379 6.96 -19.78 6.69
C ASN A 379 7.00 -18.24 6.77
N PRO A 380 7.31 -17.55 5.65
CA PRO A 380 7.20 -16.10 5.59
C PRO A 380 5.73 -15.68 5.66
N VAL A 381 5.43 -14.73 6.54
CA VAL A 381 4.11 -14.12 6.73
C VAL A 381 4.26 -12.62 6.96
N VAL A 382 3.26 -11.86 6.56
CA VAL A 382 3.15 -10.43 6.92
C VAL A 382 2.84 -10.34 8.41
N ARG A 383 3.63 -9.57 9.15
CA ARG A 383 3.50 -9.42 10.61
C ARG A 383 3.06 -8.02 11.02
N SER A 384 3.27 -7.05 10.15
CA SER A 384 2.80 -5.69 10.30
C SER A 384 2.83 -5.00 8.94
N VAL A 385 2.10 -3.89 8.85
CA VAL A 385 2.13 -2.97 7.71
C VAL A 385 2.62 -1.62 8.24
N LEU A 386 3.51 -0.97 7.50
CA LEU A 386 3.99 0.36 7.80
C LEU A 386 2.91 1.40 7.49
N GLU A 387 2.82 2.42 8.33
CA GLU A 387 1.97 3.58 8.09
C GLU A 387 2.51 4.40 6.91
N GLN A 388 3.84 4.61 6.87
CA GLN A 388 4.53 5.24 5.74
C GLN A 388 5.50 4.27 5.06
N PRO A 389 5.39 4.08 3.73
CA PRO A 389 6.45 3.53 2.89
C PRO A 389 7.84 4.07 3.25
N GLY A 390 8.85 3.18 3.32
CA GLY A 390 10.23 3.54 3.63
C GLY A 390 10.59 3.65 5.12
N ASP A 391 9.62 3.53 6.03
CA ASP A 391 9.90 3.41 7.46
C ASP A 391 10.61 2.08 7.82
N ALA A 392 11.35 2.09 8.93
CA ALA A 392 12.03 0.89 9.39
C ALA A 392 11.04 -0.14 9.97
N CYS A 393 11.04 -1.35 9.41
CA CYS A 393 10.23 -2.44 9.93
C CYS A 393 10.52 -2.76 11.42
N PRO A 394 9.50 -3.20 12.19
CA PRO A 394 9.66 -3.61 13.57
C PRO A 394 10.76 -4.67 13.78
N ALA A 395 11.28 -4.72 15.00
CA ALA A 395 12.37 -5.65 15.32
C ALA A 395 11.95 -7.11 15.10
N GLY A 396 12.68 -7.80 14.22
CA GLY A 396 12.41 -9.20 13.88
C GLY A 396 11.62 -9.41 12.59
N THR A 397 11.24 -8.33 11.91
CA THR A 397 10.65 -8.35 10.58
C THR A 397 11.52 -7.59 9.57
N VAL A 398 11.29 -7.80 8.28
CA VAL A 398 12.03 -7.15 7.18
C VAL A 398 11.08 -6.66 6.11
N ASN A 399 11.39 -5.53 5.50
CA ASN A 399 10.73 -5.11 4.28
C ASN A 399 11.36 -5.87 3.10
N ALA A 400 10.54 -6.54 2.30
CA ALA A 400 11.00 -7.35 1.18
C ALA A 400 10.13 -7.18 -0.08
N GLY A 401 9.18 -6.24 -0.06
CA GLY A 401 8.12 -6.15 -1.07
C GLY A 401 8.27 -5.02 -2.09
N GLY A 402 9.28 -4.14 -1.96
CA GLY A 402 9.51 -3.04 -2.91
C GLY A 402 10.01 -3.47 -4.30
N ASP A 403 10.61 -4.66 -4.42
CA ASP A 403 11.37 -5.07 -5.61
C ASP A 403 10.60 -5.92 -6.64
N ASN A 404 9.33 -6.24 -6.37
CA ASN A 404 8.57 -7.17 -7.18
C ASN A 404 7.19 -6.60 -7.53
N PRO A 405 7.05 -5.89 -8.65
CA PRO A 405 5.78 -5.35 -9.11
C PRO A 405 4.74 -6.44 -9.28
N MET A 406 3.51 -6.10 -8.93
CA MET A 406 2.38 -7.01 -8.88
C MET A 406 1.21 -6.44 -9.65
N VAL A 407 0.40 -7.33 -10.19
CA VAL A 407 -0.89 -7.00 -10.78
C VAL A 407 -1.91 -8.09 -10.46
N HIS A 408 -3.13 -7.68 -10.15
CA HIS A 408 -4.23 -8.57 -9.89
C HIS A 408 -5.04 -8.82 -11.16
N VAL A 409 -5.63 -10.00 -11.29
CA VAL A 409 -6.57 -10.34 -12.37
C VAL A 409 -7.78 -11.07 -11.79
N TRP A 410 -8.91 -10.36 -11.73
CA TRP A 410 -10.13 -10.81 -11.06
C TRP A 410 -10.97 -11.75 -11.91
N ILE A 411 -11.33 -12.90 -11.34
CA ILE A 411 -12.31 -13.86 -11.88
C ILE A 411 -13.69 -13.73 -11.21
N ALA A 412 -13.84 -12.77 -10.30
CA ALA A 412 -15.07 -12.37 -9.63
C ALA A 412 -15.41 -10.91 -10.00
N PRO A 413 -16.66 -10.45 -9.77
CA PRO A 413 -17.00 -9.04 -9.95
C PRO A 413 -16.10 -8.12 -9.12
N HIS A 414 -15.73 -6.97 -9.69
CA HIS A 414 -14.91 -5.96 -9.02
C HIS A 414 -15.29 -4.56 -9.51
N GLU A 415 -15.38 -3.58 -8.61
CA GLU A 415 -15.87 -2.24 -8.97
C GLU A 415 -14.87 -1.41 -9.79
N CYS A 416 -13.57 -1.60 -9.56
CA CYS A 416 -12.50 -0.89 -10.29
C CYS A 416 -11.93 -1.67 -11.48
N GLY A 417 -12.67 -2.67 -11.98
CA GLY A 417 -12.29 -3.39 -13.19
C GLY A 417 -11.52 -4.69 -12.94
N PRO A 418 -11.18 -5.43 -14.02
CA PRO A 418 -10.56 -6.75 -13.92
C PRO A 418 -9.11 -6.72 -13.45
N PHE A 419 -8.44 -5.56 -13.44
CA PHE A 419 -7.04 -5.37 -13.05
C PHE A 419 -6.87 -4.57 -11.76
N ALA A 420 -7.96 -4.37 -11.02
CA ALA A 420 -7.93 -3.57 -9.81
C ALA A 420 -7.00 -4.15 -8.74
N ALA A 421 -6.28 -3.28 -8.04
CA ALA A 421 -5.59 -3.67 -6.82
C ALA A 421 -6.62 -3.95 -5.71
N LEU A 422 -6.17 -4.49 -4.58
CA LEU A 422 -6.96 -4.41 -3.37
C LEU A 422 -7.01 -2.95 -2.88
N GLU A 423 -7.89 -2.66 -1.93
CA GLU A 423 -8.03 -1.30 -1.41
C GLU A 423 -7.23 -1.08 -0.11
N GLY A 424 -7.09 0.19 0.29
CA GLY A 424 -6.33 0.58 1.48
C GLY A 424 -4.86 0.14 1.40
N HIS A 425 -4.33 -0.40 2.49
CA HIS A 425 -2.95 -0.91 2.55
C HIS A 425 -2.65 -2.03 1.53
N GLY A 426 -3.69 -2.76 1.11
CA GLY A 426 -3.60 -3.82 0.11
C GLY A 426 -3.41 -3.30 -1.32
N ALA A 427 -3.61 -1.99 -1.56
CA ALA A 427 -3.42 -1.41 -2.88
C ALA A 427 -1.95 -1.30 -3.29
N GLY A 428 -1.03 -1.30 -2.34
CA GLY A 428 0.39 -1.09 -2.59
C GLY A 428 0.68 0.29 -3.19
N GLN A 429 1.92 0.48 -3.63
CA GLN A 429 2.47 1.73 -4.14
C GLN A 429 2.65 1.63 -5.65
N ALA A 430 2.24 2.66 -6.40
CA ALA A 430 2.35 2.71 -7.85
C ALA A 430 3.40 3.75 -8.28
N SER A 431 3.89 3.63 -9.52
CA SER A 431 4.78 4.64 -10.13
C SER A 431 4.09 5.95 -10.51
N VAL A 432 2.76 5.97 -10.43
CA VAL A 432 1.91 7.14 -10.67
C VAL A 432 1.27 7.57 -9.36
N SER A 433 0.92 8.86 -9.24
CA SER A 433 0.17 9.37 -8.08
C SER A 433 -1.16 8.64 -7.91
N ASP A 434 -1.66 8.52 -6.69
CA ASP A 434 -2.92 7.82 -6.39
C ASP A 434 -4.11 8.29 -7.24
N GLY A 435 -4.29 9.60 -7.43
CA GLY A 435 -5.34 10.15 -8.30
C GLY A 435 -5.14 9.93 -9.81
N ALA A 436 -4.07 9.26 -10.21
CA ALA A 436 -3.79 8.86 -11.59
C ALA A 436 -3.74 7.32 -11.76
N ARG A 437 -3.99 6.56 -10.69
CA ARG A 437 -3.98 5.11 -10.72
C ARG A 437 -5.18 4.57 -11.49
N MET A 438 -4.93 3.55 -12.31
CA MET A 438 -5.94 2.89 -13.13
C MET A 438 -6.34 1.50 -12.58
N ASP A 439 -5.72 1.08 -11.47
CA ASP A 439 -6.08 -0.09 -10.67
C ASP A 439 -6.89 0.28 -9.42
N GLN A 440 -7.24 1.56 -9.27
CA GLN A 440 -8.13 2.09 -8.24
C GLN A 440 -9.23 2.91 -8.90
N CYS A 441 -10.41 2.94 -8.31
CA CYS A 441 -11.47 3.80 -8.77
C CYS A 441 -11.10 5.25 -8.45
N ASP A 442 -10.92 6.08 -9.48
CA ASP A 442 -10.72 7.52 -9.31
C ASP A 442 -12.00 8.14 -8.73
N HIS A 443 -11.94 8.61 -7.48
CA HIS A 443 -12.97 9.49 -6.90
C HIS A 443 -12.79 10.96 -7.36
N GLY A 444 -12.04 11.21 -8.43
CA GLY A 444 -11.65 12.54 -8.89
C GLY A 444 -12.73 13.32 -9.64
N ALA A 445 -13.13 14.48 -9.10
CA ALA A 445 -12.96 15.78 -9.78
C ALA A 445 -13.66 16.93 -9.03
N HIS A 446 -12.97 17.64 -8.14
CA HIS A 446 -13.21 19.09 -7.95
C HIS A 446 -11.94 19.82 -7.46
N GLY A 447 -11.35 20.59 -8.38
CA GLY A 447 -10.89 21.96 -8.15
C GLY A 447 -9.84 22.21 -7.07
N ASP A 448 -8.60 22.29 -7.52
CA ASP A 448 -7.54 23.17 -7.02
C ASP A 448 -8.08 24.47 -6.39
N HIS A 449 -7.92 24.66 -5.08
CA HIS A 449 -7.96 25.98 -4.42
C HIS A 449 -7.19 25.96 -3.09
N ASP A 450 -6.02 26.60 -3.09
CA ASP A 450 -5.44 27.25 -1.93
C ASP A 450 -6.49 28.15 -1.24
N ASP A 451 -6.84 27.87 0.02
CA ASP A 451 -7.17 28.93 0.98
C ASP A 451 -6.82 28.51 2.41
N HIS A 452 -6.03 29.35 3.08
CA HIS A 452 -5.69 29.19 4.48
C HIS A 452 -6.80 29.81 5.35
N GLY A 453 -7.54 29.01 6.14
CA GLY A 453 -8.42 29.61 7.15
C GLY A 453 -9.29 28.67 8.00
N ASP A 454 -8.90 28.54 9.27
CA ASP A 454 -9.67 28.18 10.48
C ASP A 454 -10.41 26.82 10.53
N THR A 455 -9.91 25.98 11.43
CA THR A 455 -10.48 24.72 11.97
C THR A 455 -12.00 24.79 12.17
N ALA A 456 -12.75 24.16 11.28
CA ALA A 456 -14.14 23.78 11.47
C ALA A 456 -14.23 22.26 11.29
N ALA A 457 -14.80 21.59 12.29
CA ALA A 457 -14.96 20.13 12.33
C ALA A 457 -15.51 19.57 11.00
N ALA A 458 -14.90 18.48 10.53
CA ALA A 458 -15.32 17.67 9.39
C ALA A 458 -16.85 17.61 9.25
N ALA A 459 -17.34 17.99 8.07
CA ALA A 459 -18.76 17.96 7.76
C ALA A 459 -19.28 16.51 7.76
N THR A 460 -20.15 16.17 8.71
CA THR A 460 -20.84 14.88 8.76
C THR A 460 -21.75 14.72 7.54
N LYS A 461 -21.47 13.72 6.71
CA LYS A 461 -22.32 13.38 5.54
C LYS A 461 -23.34 12.31 5.94
N PRO A 462 -24.62 12.46 5.56
CA PRO A 462 -25.59 11.39 5.70
C PRO A 462 -25.12 10.12 4.99
N TYR A 463 -25.24 8.99 5.68
CA TYR A 463 -24.85 7.68 5.22
C TYR A 463 -26.09 6.82 4.96
N ASP A 464 -26.08 6.12 3.83
CA ASP A 464 -27.07 5.09 3.50
C ASP A 464 -26.32 3.83 3.04
N PRO A 465 -26.42 2.70 3.78
CA PRO A 465 -25.75 1.45 3.45
C PRO A 465 -26.25 0.79 2.16
N GLU A 466 -27.38 1.24 1.59
CA GLU A 466 -27.87 0.75 0.30
C GLU A 466 -27.24 1.49 -0.90
N LEU A 467 -26.49 2.56 -0.64
CA LEU A 467 -25.78 3.34 -1.66
C LEU A 467 -24.28 3.01 -1.68
N PRO A 468 -23.56 3.31 -2.77
CA PRO A 468 -22.10 3.25 -2.77
C PRO A 468 -21.52 4.05 -1.60
N ILE A 469 -20.53 3.47 -0.93
CA ILE A 469 -19.84 4.12 0.18
C ILE A 469 -18.92 5.20 -0.42
N ASP A 470 -19.13 6.46 -0.03
CA ASP A 470 -18.29 7.59 -0.41
C ASP A 470 -18.12 8.50 0.82
N LEU A 471 -16.95 8.39 1.44
CA LEU A 471 -16.51 9.19 2.57
C LEU A 471 -15.52 10.27 2.15
N GLY A 472 -15.37 10.54 0.85
CA GLY A 472 -14.40 11.47 0.32
C GLY A 472 -14.71 12.94 0.55
N GLY A 473 -13.71 13.79 0.34
CA GLY A 473 -13.86 15.25 0.42
C GLY A 473 -14.00 15.81 1.84
N VAL A 474 -13.53 15.07 2.84
CA VAL A 474 -13.35 15.58 4.21
C VAL A 474 -11.96 16.22 4.31
N GLU A 475 -11.93 17.48 4.74
CA GLU A 475 -10.68 18.23 4.91
C GLU A 475 -9.77 17.54 5.94
N GLY A 476 -8.46 17.51 5.68
CA GLY A 476 -7.50 16.88 6.58
C GLY A 476 -7.44 15.35 6.53
N VAL A 477 -8.42 14.69 5.90
CA VAL A 477 -8.44 13.23 5.72
C VAL A 477 -7.60 12.85 4.51
N THR A 478 -6.63 11.98 4.71
CA THR A 478 -5.84 11.39 3.61
C THR A 478 -6.65 10.35 2.85
N LEU A 479 -6.28 10.09 1.58
CA LEU A 479 -6.91 9.03 0.79
C LEU A 479 -6.76 7.65 1.44
N GLN A 480 -5.65 7.41 2.15
CA GLN A 480 -5.43 6.17 2.90
C GLN A 480 -6.43 6.03 4.06
N GLN A 481 -6.67 7.12 4.79
CA GLN A 481 -7.63 7.15 5.88
C GLN A 481 -9.06 6.99 5.39
N GLN A 482 -9.39 7.63 4.27
CA GLN A 482 -10.66 7.43 3.59
C GLN A 482 -10.86 5.96 3.19
N ALA A 483 -9.90 5.38 2.46
CA ALA A 483 -9.99 4.01 1.99
C ALA A 483 -10.10 3.02 3.15
N PHE A 484 -9.34 3.22 4.24
CA PHE A 484 -9.45 2.39 5.44
C PHE A 484 -10.86 2.45 6.04
N ALA A 485 -11.39 3.66 6.21
CA ALA A 485 -12.71 3.89 6.76
C ALA A 485 -13.80 3.27 5.87
N GLU A 486 -13.73 3.44 4.55
CA GLU A 486 -14.69 2.85 3.60
C GLU A 486 -14.64 1.32 3.61
N ASN A 487 -13.44 0.73 3.66
CA ASN A 487 -13.25 -0.72 3.73
C ASN A 487 -13.80 -1.32 5.03
N LEU A 488 -13.58 -0.65 6.17
CA LEU A 488 -14.14 -1.07 7.44
C LEU A 488 -15.68 -1.06 7.41
N VAL A 489 -16.29 -0.04 6.79
CA VAL A 489 -17.75 0.01 6.59
C VAL A 489 -18.22 -1.11 5.68
N ALA A 490 -17.55 -1.33 4.55
CA ALA A 490 -17.89 -2.38 3.59
C ALA A 490 -17.82 -3.78 4.22
N ALA A 491 -16.75 -4.08 4.94
CA ALA A 491 -16.57 -5.34 5.65
C ALA A 491 -17.64 -5.51 6.75
N THR A 492 -17.94 -4.45 7.50
CA THR A 492 -18.98 -4.49 8.54
C THR A 492 -20.36 -4.75 7.94
N LEU A 493 -20.72 -4.13 6.81
CA LEU A 493 -21.97 -4.39 6.12
C LEU A 493 -22.09 -5.85 5.64
N ARG A 494 -20.97 -6.43 5.18
CA ARG A 494 -20.91 -7.79 4.65
C ARG A 494 -21.05 -8.84 5.76
N ASP A 495 -20.27 -8.72 6.83
CA ASP A 495 -20.02 -9.83 7.75
C ASP A 495 -20.81 -9.73 9.05
N LEU A 496 -21.06 -8.51 9.54
CA LEU A 496 -21.79 -8.30 10.80
C LEU A 496 -23.20 -8.93 10.82
N PRO A 497 -23.97 -9.02 9.70
CA PRO A 497 -25.29 -9.67 9.68
C PRO A 497 -25.32 -11.11 10.18
N GLN A 498 -24.19 -11.82 10.24
CA GLN A 498 -24.12 -13.16 10.84
C GLN A 498 -24.55 -13.17 12.32
N TRP A 499 -24.38 -12.04 13.01
CA TRP A 499 -24.72 -11.85 14.42
C TRP A 499 -26.15 -11.34 14.65
N ALA A 500 -26.97 -11.23 13.60
CA ALA A 500 -28.28 -10.59 13.66
C ALA A 500 -29.29 -11.30 14.59
N ASP A 501 -29.10 -12.59 14.88
CA ASP A 501 -29.89 -13.31 15.88
C ASP A 501 -29.23 -13.18 17.28
N PRO A 502 -29.87 -12.49 18.23
CA PRO A 502 -29.33 -12.34 19.59
C PRO A 502 -29.05 -13.69 20.28
N ALA A 503 -29.79 -14.75 19.96
CA ALA A 503 -29.53 -16.06 20.53
C ALA A 503 -28.22 -16.69 20.03
N VAL A 504 -27.84 -16.38 18.78
CA VAL A 504 -26.55 -16.79 18.21
C VAL A 504 -25.42 -16.03 18.88
N ALA A 505 -25.56 -14.70 19.00
CA ALA A 505 -24.60 -13.86 19.72
C ALA A 505 -24.43 -14.32 21.18
N GLU A 506 -25.52 -14.52 21.91
CA GLU A 506 -25.47 -14.99 23.30
C GLU A 506 -24.82 -16.38 23.43
N ALA A 507 -25.04 -17.28 22.47
CA ALA A 507 -24.40 -18.59 22.43
C ALA A 507 -22.89 -18.49 22.15
N ALA A 508 -22.44 -17.48 21.42
CA ALA A 508 -21.03 -17.18 21.15
C ALA A 508 -20.32 -16.45 22.29
N GLY A 509 -21.05 -16.03 23.32
CA GLY A 509 -20.50 -15.44 24.54
C GLY A 509 -20.84 -13.98 24.76
N PHE A 510 -21.48 -13.31 23.80
CA PHE A 510 -21.92 -11.92 23.95
C PHE A 510 -22.93 -11.78 25.10
N ARG A 511 -22.81 -10.70 25.89
CA ARG A 511 -23.68 -10.40 27.03
C ARG A 511 -24.17 -8.96 26.97
N SER A 512 -25.49 -8.79 27.11
CA SER A 512 -26.10 -7.46 27.23
C SER A 512 -25.60 -6.73 28.47
N ILE A 513 -25.24 -5.47 28.30
CA ILE A 513 -24.93 -4.56 29.41
C ILE A 513 -26.17 -3.89 30.00
N GLY A 514 -27.37 -4.23 29.50
CA GLY A 514 -28.65 -3.80 30.09
C GLY A 514 -29.05 -2.36 29.78
N ASP A 515 -28.49 -1.76 28.74
CA ASP A 515 -28.63 -0.35 28.41
C ASP A 515 -29.71 -0.05 27.35
N ALA A 516 -30.51 -1.03 26.94
CA ALA A 516 -31.62 -0.91 25.98
C ALA A 516 -32.55 0.31 26.16
N GLY A 517 -32.63 0.84 27.38
CA GLY A 517 -33.39 2.04 27.71
C GLY A 517 -32.89 3.32 27.02
N THR A 518 -31.69 3.32 26.44
CA THR A 518 -31.13 4.42 25.63
C THR A 518 -31.69 4.44 24.20
N GLY A 519 -32.41 3.40 23.79
CA GLY A 519 -32.80 3.18 22.39
C GLY A 519 -31.87 2.24 21.63
N HIS A 520 -30.72 1.89 22.22
CA HIS A 520 -29.77 0.90 21.73
C HIS A 520 -29.35 -0.01 22.88
N GLU A 521 -29.06 -1.27 22.60
CA GLU A 521 -28.59 -2.24 23.59
C GLU A 521 -27.28 -2.86 23.12
N HIS A 522 -26.23 -2.66 23.93
CA HIS A 522 -24.92 -3.21 23.63
C HIS A 522 -24.78 -4.60 24.22
N TYR A 523 -24.23 -5.48 23.40
CA TYR A 523 -23.90 -6.85 23.72
C TYR A 523 -22.39 -6.99 23.57
N ILE A 524 -21.68 -7.16 24.68
CA ILE A 524 -20.22 -7.17 24.72
C ILE A 524 -19.70 -8.60 24.82
N GLN A 525 -18.63 -8.91 24.06
CA GLN A 525 -17.82 -10.10 24.24
C GLN A 525 -16.59 -9.77 25.10
N TRP A 526 -16.74 -9.93 26.42
CA TRP A 526 -15.73 -9.52 27.39
C TRP A 526 -14.38 -10.24 27.24
N ASP A 527 -14.37 -11.45 26.69
CA ASP A 527 -13.14 -12.21 26.48
C ASP A 527 -12.32 -11.70 25.28
N TRP A 528 -12.88 -10.83 24.43
CA TRP A 528 -12.24 -10.36 23.19
C TRP A 528 -11.65 -8.95 23.29
N ILE A 529 -12.06 -8.14 24.27
CA ILE A 529 -11.62 -6.74 24.40
C ILE A 529 -10.09 -6.58 24.45
N ASP A 530 -9.40 -7.43 25.21
CA ASP A 530 -7.94 -7.33 25.42
C ASP A 530 -7.14 -8.31 24.56
N ASP A 531 -7.68 -8.72 23.40
CA ASP A 531 -6.95 -9.55 22.45
C ASP A 531 -6.27 -8.76 21.33
N ASP A 532 -5.62 -9.47 20.41
CA ASP A 532 -4.83 -8.93 19.31
C ASP A 532 -5.61 -8.85 17.98
N VAL A 533 -6.94 -8.89 18.03
CA VAL A 533 -7.84 -8.73 16.88
C VAL A 533 -8.62 -7.43 17.06
N TRP A 534 -8.45 -6.48 16.14
CA TRP A 534 -9.10 -5.17 16.21
C TRP A 534 -9.80 -4.87 14.90
N LEU A 535 -10.96 -4.21 14.98
CA LEU A 535 -11.73 -3.79 13.80
C LEU A 535 -12.07 -4.96 12.85
N ASP A 536 -12.31 -6.14 13.40
CA ASP A 536 -12.69 -7.34 12.67
C ASP A 536 -14.21 -7.60 12.80
N PRO A 537 -15.01 -7.40 11.74
CA PRO A 537 -16.45 -7.64 11.76
C PRO A 537 -16.88 -9.10 12.01
N ASP A 538 -15.99 -10.08 11.78
CA ASP A 538 -16.22 -11.49 12.15
C ASP A 538 -16.04 -11.71 13.65
N ARG A 539 -15.30 -10.82 14.32
CA ARG A 539 -14.97 -10.93 15.74
C ARG A 539 -15.09 -9.60 16.50
N PRO A 540 -16.25 -8.89 16.45
CA PRO A 540 -16.38 -7.58 17.07
C PRO A 540 -16.44 -7.70 18.60
N GLU A 541 -15.85 -6.73 19.30
CA GLU A 541 -15.89 -6.69 20.78
C GLU A 541 -17.31 -6.39 21.29
N SER A 542 -18.13 -5.72 20.49
CA SER A 542 -19.53 -5.45 20.83
C SER A 542 -20.47 -5.36 19.62
N LEU A 543 -21.70 -5.82 19.84
CA LEU A 543 -22.82 -5.72 18.92
C LEU A 543 -23.86 -4.74 19.48
N VAL A 544 -24.42 -3.89 18.61
CA VAL A 544 -25.41 -2.89 19.00
C VAL A 544 -26.76 -3.23 18.39
N PHE A 545 -27.74 -3.48 19.25
CA PHE A 545 -29.10 -3.81 18.86
C PHE A 545 -30.07 -2.67 19.15
N GLN A 546 -30.90 -2.31 18.17
CA GLN A 546 -32.04 -1.43 18.37
C GLN A 546 -33.26 -2.25 18.83
N PRO A 547 -33.89 -1.94 19.99
CA PRO A 547 -35.13 -2.59 20.40
C PRO A 547 -36.29 -2.24 19.46
N THR A 548 -37.06 -3.24 19.04
CA THR A 548 -38.21 -3.06 18.14
C THR A 548 -39.54 -3.06 18.91
N ALA A 549 -40.57 -2.42 18.35
CA ALA A 549 -41.87 -2.23 19.01
C ALA A 549 -42.63 -3.53 19.32
N ASP A 550 -42.31 -4.62 18.62
CA ASP A 550 -42.86 -5.96 18.84
C ASP A 550 -42.09 -6.76 19.90
N GLY A 551 -41.09 -6.15 20.55
CA GLY A 551 -40.25 -6.75 21.58
C GLY A 551 -39.08 -7.56 21.03
N GLY A 552 -38.81 -7.46 19.73
CA GLY A 552 -37.60 -7.96 19.09
C GLY A 552 -36.42 -7.00 19.24
N LYS A 553 -35.32 -7.37 18.59
CA LYS A 553 -34.08 -6.60 18.51
C LYS A 553 -33.57 -6.66 17.08
N GLN A 554 -33.16 -5.53 16.54
CA GLN A 554 -32.54 -5.42 15.23
C GLN A 554 -31.06 -5.09 15.42
N LEU A 555 -30.16 -5.86 14.80
CA LEU A 555 -28.74 -5.49 14.76
C LEU A 555 -28.57 -4.26 13.86
N VAL A 556 -27.96 -3.21 14.38
CA VAL A 556 -27.83 -1.92 13.67
C VAL A 556 -26.41 -1.40 13.58
N SER A 557 -25.50 -1.89 14.43
CA SER A 557 -24.11 -1.43 14.42
C SER A 557 -23.18 -2.44 15.12
N ALA A 558 -21.91 -2.45 14.73
CA ALA A 558 -20.81 -2.99 15.53
C ALA A 558 -20.21 -1.86 16.37
N MET A 559 -19.75 -2.18 17.58
CA MET A 559 -18.90 -1.28 18.36
C MET A 559 -17.57 -1.99 18.60
N PHE A 560 -16.53 -1.55 17.91
CA PHE A 560 -15.19 -2.09 18.07
C PHE A 560 -14.50 -1.42 19.24
N MET A 561 -13.67 -2.16 19.96
CA MET A 561 -12.93 -1.65 21.10
C MET A 561 -11.46 -2.03 20.98
N LEU A 562 -10.57 -1.08 21.30
CA LEU A 562 -9.17 -1.37 21.51
C LEU A 562 -8.94 -1.94 22.92
N PRO A 563 -7.80 -2.60 23.17
CA PRO A 563 -7.44 -3.10 24.49
C PRO A 563 -7.53 -2.02 25.56
N SER A 564 -7.94 -2.41 26.76
CA SER A 564 -8.18 -1.48 27.88
C SER A 564 -6.92 -0.81 28.45
N ASP A 565 -5.73 -1.20 27.97
CA ASP A 565 -4.45 -0.57 28.28
C ASP A 565 -4.00 0.47 27.22
N VAL A 566 -4.78 0.68 26.16
CA VAL A 566 -4.60 1.76 25.19
C VAL A 566 -5.27 3.03 25.69
N ASP A 567 -4.50 4.10 25.87
CA ASP A 567 -5.03 5.43 26.20
C ASP A 567 -5.71 6.05 24.96
N LEU A 568 -6.78 6.83 25.18
CA LEU A 568 -7.54 7.45 24.07
C LEU A 568 -6.67 8.39 23.21
N ASP A 569 -5.64 9.02 23.79
CA ASP A 569 -4.72 9.90 23.05
C ASP A 569 -3.69 9.11 22.20
N ASP A 570 -3.60 7.79 22.41
CA ASP A 570 -2.66 6.88 21.74
C ASP A 570 -3.35 5.97 20.72
N VAL A 571 -4.63 6.22 20.40
CA VAL A 571 -5.36 5.45 19.38
C VAL A 571 -4.75 5.66 18.00
N PRO A 572 -4.57 4.60 17.20
CA PRO A 572 -4.08 4.74 15.83
C PRO A 572 -5.03 5.58 14.97
N ASP A 573 -4.46 6.48 14.16
CA ASP A 573 -5.20 7.43 13.31
C ASP A 573 -5.60 6.81 11.95
N TRP A 574 -6.19 5.60 11.99
CA TRP A 574 -6.45 4.81 10.79
C TRP A 574 -7.44 5.44 9.82
N GLY A 575 -8.45 6.15 10.32
CA GLY A 575 -9.49 6.79 9.50
C GLY A 575 -9.45 8.32 9.52
N GLY A 576 -8.45 8.94 10.17
CA GLY A 576 -8.38 10.40 10.26
C GLY A 576 -9.63 10.97 10.91
N GLU A 577 -10.01 12.17 10.46
CA GLU A 577 -11.22 12.85 10.92
C GLU A 577 -12.54 12.11 10.56
N LEU A 578 -12.51 11.02 9.78
CA LEU A 578 -13.70 10.19 9.53
C LEU A 578 -14.04 9.27 10.71
N MET A 579 -13.04 8.85 11.46
CA MET A 579 -13.16 7.85 12.52
C MET A 579 -12.90 8.50 13.88
N GLN A 580 -13.96 8.87 14.59
CA GLN A 580 -13.81 9.42 15.93
C GLN A 580 -13.91 8.34 17.01
N TRP A 581 -12.78 8.08 17.63
CA TRP A 581 -12.69 7.26 18.83
C TRP A 581 -13.26 8.00 20.04
N HIS A 582 -13.92 7.24 20.93
CA HIS A 582 -14.39 7.77 22.21
C HIS A 582 -14.26 6.74 23.33
N ILE A 583 -14.41 7.18 24.57
CA ILE A 583 -14.43 6.33 25.77
C ILE A 583 -15.63 6.61 26.66
N HIS A 584 -15.90 5.71 27.62
CA HIS A 584 -16.93 5.87 28.64
C HIS A 584 -16.37 5.79 30.07
N GLY A 585 -15.79 6.88 30.54
CA GLY A 585 -15.36 7.06 31.93
C GLY A 585 -16.48 7.48 32.90
N ASP A 586 -17.70 7.67 32.42
CA ASP A 586 -18.88 8.14 33.17
C ASP A 586 -19.88 7.03 33.52
N LEU A 587 -19.75 5.83 32.96
CA LEU A 587 -20.64 4.71 33.21
C LEU A 587 -20.30 3.98 34.53
N CYS A 588 -21.34 3.51 35.22
CA CYS A 588 -21.22 2.72 36.44
C CYS A 588 -21.84 1.34 36.26
N PHE A 589 -21.05 0.31 36.53
CA PHE A 589 -21.40 -1.09 36.31
C PHE A 589 -21.78 -1.81 37.61
N THR A 590 -22.59 -2.86 37.49
CA THR A 590 -22.76 -3.84 38.56
C THR A 590 -21.43 -4.56 38.84
N ASP A 591 -21.16 -4.90 40.10
CA ASP A 591 -20.01 -5.70 40.52
C ASP A 591 -20.23 -7.20 40.20
N ASP A 592 -20.49 -7.50 38.92
CA ASP A 592 -20.58 -8.85 38.36
C ASP A 592 -19.33 -9.09 37.50
N PRO A 593 -18.47 -10.06 37.87
CA PRO A 593 -17.23 -10.32 37.15
C PRO A 593 -17.41 -11.08 35.83
N GLU A 594 -18.60 -11.65 35.55
CA GLU A 594 -18.86 -12.41 34.33
C GLU A 594 -19.67 -11.62 33.30
N ALA A 595 -20.62 -10.79 33.74
CA ALA A 595 -21.48 -10.00 32.86
C ALA A 595 -21.88 -8.67 33.53
N PRO A 596 -20.93 -7.72 33.67
CA PRO A 596 -21.23 -6.44 34.27
C PRO A 596 -22.25 -5.67 33.43
N GLN A 597 -23.27 -5.12 34.10
CA GLN A 597 -24.32 -4.32 33.47
C GLN A 597 -24.23 -2.87 33.89
N VAL A 598 -24.51 -1.96 32.96
CA VAL A 598 -24.64 -0.53 33.24
C VAL A 598 -25.86 -0.32 34.12
N ALA A 599 -25.64 0.22 35.32
CA ALA A 599 -26.69 0.43 36.32
C ALA A 599 -26.69 1.86 36.90
N GLY A 600 -25.85 2.75 36.36
CA GLY A 600 -25.84 4.17 36.69
C GLY A 600 -24.80 4.94 35.89
N VAL A 601 -24.75 6.25 36.15
CA VAL A 601 -23.75 7.17 35.62
C VAL A 601 -23.14 8.00 36.74
N LYS A 602 -21.96 8.55 36.50
CA LYS A 602 -21.23 9.42 37.42
C LYS A 602 -20.66 10.63 36.68
N PRO A 603 -20.41 11.77 37.36
CA PRO A 603 -19.56 12.81 36.82
C PRO A 603 -18.15 12.27 36.53
N LEU A 604 -17.54 12.73 35.43
CA LEU A 604 -16.15 12.42 35.11
C LEU A 604 -15.21 12.79 36.26
N GLY A 605 -14.20 11.93 36.51
CA GLY A 605 -13.26 12.08 37.62
C GLY A 605 -13.84 11.80 39.02
N SER A 606 -15.09 11.35 39.13
CA SER A 606 -15.69 10.90 40.39
C SER A 606 -15.72 9.37 40.50
N SER A 607 -16.18 8.84 41.64
CA SER A 607 -16.31 7.39 41.87
C SER A 607 -17.76 6.95 41.79
N CYS A 608 -18.00 5.74 41.28
CA CYS A 608 -19.32 5.15 41.28
C CYS A 608 -19.88 5.00 42.68
N ARG A 609 -21.19 5.22 42.81
CA ARG A 609 -21.88 5.04 44.08
C ARG A 609 -22.01 3.56 44.38
N ALA A 610 -21.42 3.11 45.48
CA ALA A 610 -21.56 1.74 45.96
C ALA A 610 -23.04 1.29 45.99
N PRO A 611 -23.36 0.07 45.51
CA PRO A 611 -22.42 -1.02 45.20
C PRO A 611 -21.85 -1.02 43.77
N LEU A 612 -22.12 0.02 42.96
CA LEU A 612 -21.61 0.07 41.59
C LEU A 612 -20.11 0.35 41.55
N VAL A 613 -19.46 -0.16 40.51
CA VAL A 613 -18.03 -0.06 40.26
C VAL A 613 -17.77 0.60 38.90
N ASP A 614 -16.53 1.07 38.72
CA ASP A 614 -16.07 1.55 37.42
C ASP A 614 -15.86 0.34 36.49
N GLY A 615 -16.21 0.49 35.22
CA GLY A 615 -15.96 -0.52 34.18
C GLY A 615 -14.57 -0.36 33.55
N PRO A 616 -14.16 -1.30 32.67
CA PRO A 616 -13.01 -1.09 31.81
C PRO A 616 -13.24 0.12 30.90
N VAL A 617 -12.19 0.92 30.73
CA VAL A 617 -12.18 2.09 29.84
C VAL A 617 -11.36 1.67 28.63
N ALA A 618 -12.03 1.43 27.52
CA ALA A 618 -11.41 1.05 26.25
C ALA A 618 -11.80 2.09 25.20
N PRO A 619 -10.87 2.59 24.37
CA PRO A 619 -11.23 3.38 23.19
C PRO A 619 -12.10 2.57 22.26
N MET A 620 -13.20 3.17 21.80
CA MET A 620 -14.19 2.49 20.97
C MET A 620 -14.70 3.35 19.84
N ILE A 621 -15.21 2.68 18.80
CA ILE A 621 -15.84 3.30 17.65
C ILE A 621 -17.04 2.47 17.18
N HIS A 622 -18.11 3.15 16.78
CA HIS A 622 -19.29 2.52 16.20
C HIS A 622 -19.16 2.47 14.68
N VAL A 623 -19.62 1.37 14.08
CA VAL A 623 -19.79 1.26 12.62
C VAL A 623 -21.22 0.82 12.34
N TRP A 624 -21.99 1.70 11.68
CA TRP A 624 -23.42 1.51 11.44
C TRP A 624 -23.67 0.69 10.17
N ILE A 625 -24.61 -0.26 10.24
CA ILE A 625 -25.09 -1.05 9.08
C ILE A 625 -26.51 -0.65 8.64
N VAL A 626 -27.00 0.48 9.14
CA VAL A 626 -28.28 1.11 8.82
C VAL A 626 -28.05 2.57 8.45
N PRO A 627 -28.98 3.23 7.73
CA PRO A 627 -28.83 4.65 7.42
C PRO A 627 -28.62 5.48 8.68
N HIS A 628 -27.64 6.39 8.63
CA HIS A 628 -27.28 7.23 9.77
C HIS A 628 -26.99 8.66 9.29
N GLU A 629 -27.62 9.66 9.90
CA GLU A 629 -27.57 11.05 9.42
C GLU A 629 -26.18 11.70 9.55
N CYS A 630 -25.33 11.08 10.35
CA CYS A 630 -24.02 11.57 10.76
C CYS A 630 -22.83 10.84 10.14
N GLY A 631 -23.10 9.91 9.23
CA GLY A 631 -22.07 9.04 8.68
C GLY A 631 -22.01 7.68 9.39
N PRO A 632 -21.26 6.73 8.82
CA PRO A 632 -21.22 5.35 9.31
C PRO A 632 -20.40 5.18 10.58
N PHE A 633 -19.59 6.17 10.97
CA PHE A 633 -18.75 6.16 12.18
C PHE A 633 -19.31 7.00 13.33
N ALA A 634 -20.55 7.45 13.20
CA ALA A 634 -21.14 8.34 14.18
C ALA A 634 -21.21 7.67 15.56
N ALA A 635 -20.80 8.40 16.60
CA ALA A 635 -21.06 7.99 17.96
C ALA A 635 -22.59 7.99 18.23
N LEU A 636 -23.01 7.26 19.27
CA LEU A 636 -24.40 7.28 19.72
C LEU A 636 -24.75 8.61 20.40
N ASP A 637 -26.04 8.98 20.39
CA ASP A 637 -26.48 10.24 20.99
C ASP A 637 -26.42 10.26 22.54
N GLY A 638 -26.13 11.44 23.09
CA GLY A 638 -26.31 11.75 24.52
C GLY A 638 -25.32 11.05 25.45
N ILE A 639 -25.82 10.36 26.48
CA ILE A 639 -24.95 9.64 27.46
C ILE A 639 -24.16 8.52 26.78
N ALA A 640 -24.62 8.03 25.63
CA ALA A 640 -23.99 6.95 24.87
C ALA A 640 -22.90 7.42 23.89
N GLY A 641 -22.67 8.73 23.73
CA GLY A 641 -21.67 9.27 22.79
C GLY A 641 -20.24 9.38 23.34
N GLY A 642 -20.06 9.14 24.63
CA GLY A 642 -18.75 9.03 25.26
C GLY A 642 -17.97 10.35 25.38
N GLN A 643 -16.67 10.22 25.64
CA GLN A 643 -15.70 11.29 25.71
C GLN A 643 -14.68 11.14 24.59
N VAL A 644 -14.39 12.23 23.89
CA VAL A 644 -13.42 12.33 22.78
C VAL A 644 -12.11 12.98 23.26
N PRO A 645 -11.02 12.94 22.47
CA PRO A 645 -9.75 13.58 22.82
C PRO A 645 -9.87 15.07 23.20
N ASP A 646 -8.96 15.54 24.06
CA ASP A 646 -8.97 16.91 24.57
C ASP A 646 -8.79 17.94 23.45
N GLY A 647 -9.84 18.72 23.17
CA GLY A 647 -9.83 19.78 22.16
C GLY A 647 -10.64 19.44 20.90
N GLU A 648 -11.12 18.21 20.77
CA GLU A 648 -12.03 17.80 19.71
C GLU A 648 -13.49 18.12 20.04
N THR A 649 -14.27 18.31 18.98
CA THR A 649 -15.73 18.34 19.06
C THR A 649 -16.27 16.95 18.76
N VAL A 650 -17.22 16.48 19.57
CA VAL A 650 -17.96 15.24 19.28
C VAL A 650 -18.64 15.40 17.92
N LEU A 651 -18.28 14.53 16.99
CA LEU A 651 -18.88 14.47 15.67
C LEU A 651 -20.34 14.05 15.85
N CYS A 652 -21.22 14.91 15.34
CA CYS A 652 -22.66 14.76 15.39
C CYS A 652 -23.39 14.90 16.74
N ASP A 653 -22.98 15.86 17.57
CA ASP A 653 -23.83 16.37 18.66
C ASP A 653 -24.99 17.23 18.10
N HIS A 654 -26.02 16.58 17.53
CA HIS A 654 -27.30 17.23 17.32
C HIS A 654 -28.05 17.32 18.65
N ALA A 655 -27.80 18.41 19.38
CA ALA A 655 -28.59 18.78 20.54
C ALA A 655 -30.08 18.95 20.20
N HIS A 656 -30.87 17.88 20.30
CA HIS A 656 -32.34 17.95 20.34
C HIS A 656 -32.90 17.13 21.50
N GLY A 657 -33.08 17.83 22.63
CA GLY A 657 -33.75 17.27 23.79
C GLY A 657 -34.00 18.23 24.94
N SER A 658 -34.36 19.50 24.69
CA SER A 658 -35.28 20.12 25.62
C SER A 658 -36.59 19.33 25.56
N HIS A 659 -36.84 18.47 26.55
CA HIS A 659 -38.10 18.37 27.29
C HIS A 659 -38.00 17.50 28.54
#